data_AF-A0AA38ZAA7-F1
#
_entry.id   AF-A0AA38ZAA7-F1
#
_cell.length_a   1.000
_cell.length_b   1.000
_cell.length_c   1.000
_cell.angle_alpha   90.00
_cell.angle_beta   90.00
_cell.angle_gamma   90.00
#
_symmetry.space_group_name_H-M   'P 1'
#
loop_
_entity.id
_entity.type
_entity.pdbx_description
1 polymer ?
#
loop_
_entity_poly.entity_id
_entity_poly.type
_entity_poly.pdbx_seq_one_letter_code
_entity_poly.pdbx_strand_id
1 'polypeptide(L)'
;MQENPVCKRLDRFLYSNEWEQPFPQSLQEVLPRRTSDHWPIVLETNPFKWGPTPFRFENMWLQHHNFKECFKSWWRGFQGTGWEGHKFMRKLQFVKANLKEWNKVSFGELEERKTSILNEIANLDVIEQGGGLTPELLVQRALRKGELEELILREEIHWRQKIRVKWVREGDCNSRFFHKVANGRRNRKFIKELENERGLMLNNSESIKEEILSYFEKLYSGPTGESLRVEGLDWSPISEESASRLDSPFSEEEIHKAIFQLDRDKAPGPDGFTMAVFQDCWDVIKEDLVKVFAEFHSSEIINQSTNASFIVLLPKKSMTRKISDFRPISLITSLYKIIAKVLSGRLRGVLHETIHSTQGAFVQGRQILDAVLIANEIVDEKRRSGEEGVVFKIDFEKAYDHVSWDFLDHVLEKKGFSPRWRKWMKGCLSTVSFTILVNGNSKGWVKASRGLRQGDPLSPFLFTLVADVLSRLLLRAEERNLQGDPLSPFLFTIVADVLSRMLLKAEERSMLEGFRVGRDRFRVSHLQFADDTILFANSCAEELQTLKSLLLVFGQISGLKVNLDKSNLFGINLDQNHLSSLALSLDCKASDWPILYLGLPLGGNPIASGFWDPVIERVSRRLDGWQKAYLSFGGRITLLHLCLSHIPSYFLSLFKIPTSVAAKVERMQRDFLWSGVGEGKRDHLVSWDIVCKSRLKGGLGFGKIPLRNRALLEKWLWRFPRENTALWHQVILSIYGTHSYGWNANTIVRWSHRCPWKTITQVFQDFSKYTRFVVGDGERIRFWEDLWWGD
;
A
#
# COMPACT_ATOMS: atom_id res chain seq x y z
N MET A 1 -38.94 27.35 11.49
CA MET A 1 -38.04 26.19 11.29
C MET A 1 -37.82 25.55 12.64
N GLN A 2 -37.82 24.21 12.73
CA GLN A 2 -37.48 23.52 13.98
C GLN A 2 -36.07 23.91 14.44
N GLU A 3 -35.87 24.19 15.73
CA GLU A 3 -34.56 24.51 16.31
C GLU A 3 -33.55 23.36 16.18
N ASN A 4 -34.04 22.11 16.15
CA ASN A 4 -33.23 20.91 15.95
C ASN A 4 -33.81 20.05 14.81
N PRO A 5 -33.40 20.25 13.55
CA PRO A 5 -33.91 19.48 12.43
C PRO A 5 -33.45 18.02 12.51
N VAL A 6 -34.40 17.09 12.40
CA VAL A 6 -34.11 15.65 12.33
C VAL A 6 -33.67 15.28 10.91
N CYS A 7 -32.36 15.17 10.69
CA CYS A 7 -31.80 14.79 9.38
C CYS A 7 -31.95 13.28 9.12
N LYS A 8 -32.89 12.88 8.25
CA LYS A 8 -33.02 11.50 7.74
C LYS A 8 -32.85 11.46 6.22
N ARG A 9 -32.17 10.42 5.71
CA ARG A 9 -31.94 10.22 4.26
C ARG A 9 -33.18 9.64 3.57
N LEU A 10 -34.14 10.52 3.24
CA LEU A 10 -35.43 10.17 2.64
C LEU A 10 -35.42 10.23 1.10
N ASP A 11 -34.72 11.20 0.50
CA ASP A 11 -34.76 11.44 -0.95
C ASP A 11 -33.85 10.44 -1.71
N ARG A 12 -34.43 9.62 -2.60
CA ARG A 12 -33.73 8.57 -3.36
C ARG A 12 -34.27 8.43 -4.78
N PHE A 13 -33.39 8.17 -5.75
CA PHE A 13 -33.80 7.56 -7.01
C PHE A 13 -33.72 6.05 -6.90
N LEU A 14 -34.82 5.38 -7.24
CA LEU A 14 -34.85 3.95 -7.49
C LEU A 14 -34.87 3.79 -9.01
N TYR A 15 -33.89 3.10 -9.56
CA TYR A 15 -33.86 2.74 -10.97
C TYR A 15 -33.64 1.25 -11.11
N SER A 16 -34.18 0.67 -12.17
CA SER A 16 -34.08 -0.78 -12.40
C SER A 16 -32.65 -1.17 -12.81
N ASN A 17 -32.35 -2.45 -12.67
CA ASN A 17 -31.06 -2.97 -13.14
C ASN A 17 -30.90 -2.83 -14.66
N GLU A 18 -32.00 -2.81 -15.43
CA GLU A 18 -31.93 -2.55 -16.86
C GLU A 18 -31.55 -1.09 -17.17
N TRP A 19 -31.82 -0.14 -16.28
CA TRP A 19 -31.47 1.28 -16.46
C TRP A 19 -29.96 1.55 -16.35
N GLU A 20 -29.25 0.77 -15.54
CA GLU A 20 -27.80 0.95 -15.32
C GLU A 20 -26.95 0.58 -16.54
N GLN A 21 -27.45 -0.31 -17.41
CA GLN A 21 -26.75 -0.77 -18.61
C GLN A 21 -26.62 0.33 -19.69
N PRO A 22 -27.70 1.00 -20.13
CA PRO A 22 -27.62 2.09 -21.09
C PRO A 22 -27.08 3.40 -20.49
N PHE A 23 -27.20 3.60 -19.17
CA PHE A 23 -26.77 4.83 -18.48
C PHE A 23 -25.69 4.57 -17.40
N PRO A 24 -24.52 4.04 -17.79
CA PRO A 24 -23.47 3.63 -16.84
C PRO A 24 -22.82 4.80 -16.10
N GLN A 25 -23.08 6.04 -16.52
CA GLN A 25 -22.55 7.28 -15.92
C GLN A 25 -23.66 8.15 -15.32
N SER A 26 -24.65 7.54 -14.69
CA SER A 26 -25.70 8.28 -13.99
C SER A 26 -25.14 8.98 -12.73
N LEU A 27 -25.29 10.30 -12.65
CA LEU A 27 -24.93 11.12 -11.49
C LEU A 27 -26.19 11.57 -10.77
N GLN A 28 -26.22 11.39 -9.45
CA GLN A 28 -27.24 11.98 -8.59
C GLN A 28 -26.73 13.31 -8.04
N GLU A 29 -27.57 14.34 -8.09
CA GLU A 29 -27.35 15.66 -7.51
C GLU A 29 -28.43 15.98 -6.49
N VAL A 30 -28.06 16.77 -5.48
CA VAL A 30 -28.98 17.46 -4.59
C VAL A 30 -28.99 18.94 -5.00
N LEU A 31 -30.14 19.46 -5.40
CA LEU A 31 -30.33 20.86 -5.74
C LEU A 31 -30.63 21.70 -4.50
N PRO A 32 -30.34 23.02 -4.52
CA PRO A 32 -30.63 23.91 -3.40
C PRO A 32 -32.11 23.87 -2.99
N ARG A 33 -32.36 23.80 -1.68
CA ARG A 33 -33.69 24.01 -1.09
C ARG A 33 -34.11 25.45 -1.31
N ARG A 34 -35.14 25.68 -2.12
CA ARG A 34 -35.76 27.00 -2.26
C ARG A 34 -36.89 27.21 -1.26
N THR A 35 -37.85 26.28 -1.20
CA THR A 35 -39.07 26.39 -0.38
C THR A 35 -39.45 25.09 0.34
N SER A 36 -38.80 23.97 0.03
CA SER A 36 -39.10 22.65 0.60
C SER A 36 -38.13 22.29 1.73
N ASP A 37 -38.64 21.55 2.71
CA ASP A 37 -37.88 20.84 3.76
C ASP A 37 -37.22 19.55 3.24
N HIS A 38 -37.47 19.17 1.98
CA HIS A 38 -36.76 18.14 1.23
C HIS A 38 -35.70 18.74 0.31
N TRP A 39 -34.62 18.01 0.08
CA TRP A 39 -33.62 18.38 -0.91
C TRP A 39 -34.08 17.86 -2.28
N PRO A 40 -34.43 18.72 -3.26
CA PRO A 40 -34.75 18.22 -4.59
C PRO A 40 -33.53 17.47 -5.14
N ILE A 41 -33.75 16.27 -5.69
CA ILE A 41 -32.69 15.45 -6.26
C ILE A 41 -32.84 15.35 -7.78
N VAL A 42 -31.72 15.44 -8.51
CA VAL A 42 -31.65 15.27 -9.97
C VAL A 42 -30.79 14.06 -10.29
N LEU A 43 -31.21 13.26 -11.27
CA LEU A 43 -30.41 12.17 -11.83
C LEU A 43 -30.05 12.53 -13.28
N GLU A 44 -28.78 12.80 -13.52
CA GLU A 44 -28.23 13.12 -14.84
C GLU A 44 -27.56 11.88 -15.44
N THR A 45 -28.02 11.41 -16.59
CA THR A 45 -27.58 10.13 -17.16
C THR A 45 -26.41 10.24 -18.14
N ASN A 46 -26.00 11.45 -18.52
CA ASN A 46 -24.96 11.69 -19.52
C ASN A 46 -24.13 12.95 -19.22
N PRO A 47 -23.35 12.99 -18.13
CA PRO A 47 -23.02 14.26 -17.51
C PRO A 47 -22.16 15.18 -18.39
N PHE A 48 -21.07 14.70 -19.01
CA PHE A 48 -20.19 15.59 -19.79
C PHE A 48 -19.27 14.78 -20.72
N LYS A 49 -18.98 15.30 -21.93
CA LYS A 49 -17.87 14.82 -22.77
C LYS A 49 -16.59 15.60 -22.41
N TRP A 50 -15.73 15.01 -21.58
CA TRP A 50 -14.49 15.65 -21.09
C TRP A 50 -13.33 15.70 -22.11
N GLY A 51 -13.57 15.27 -23.35
CA GLY A 51 -12.57 15.17 -24.43
C GLY A 51 -12.06 13.74 -24.66
N PRO A 52 -11.06 13.55 -25.54
CA PRO A 52 -10.50 12.24 -25.85
C PRO A 52 -9.79 11.62 -24.64
N THR A 53 -9.94 10.31 -24.47
CA THR A 53 -9.26 9.56 -23.42
C THR A 53 -7.90 9.04 -23.91
N PRO A 54 -6.87 8.99 -23.05
CA PRO A 54 -5.59 8.40 -23.41
C PRO A 54 -5.74 6.93 -23.79
N PHE A 55 -4.98 6.50 -24.80
CA PHE A 55 -4.89 5.10 -25.19
C PHE A 55 -4.49 4.21 -24.01
N ARG A 56 -5.12 3.03 -23.91
CA ARG A 56 -4.79 2.00 -22.94
C ARG A 56 -4.80 0.65 -23.64
N PHE A 57 -3.78 -0.14 -23.39
CA PHE A 57 -3.66 -1.46 -23.95
C PHE A 57 -4.69 -2.41 -23.32
N GLU A 58 -5.40 -3.17 -24.14
CA GLU A 58 -6.38 -4.17 -23.70
C GLU A 58 -5.73 -5.55 -23.72
N ASN A 59 -5.67 -6.21 -22.55
CA ASN A 59 -4.96 -7.48 -22.41
C ASN A 59 -5.62 -8.62 -23.20
N MET A 60 -6.86 -8.44 -23.66
CA MET A 60 -7.53 -9.39 -24.55
C MET A 60 -6.82 -9.53 -25.90
N TRP A 61 -6.11 -8.49 -26.37
CA TRP A 61 -5.37 -8.54 -27.64
C TRP A 61 -4.26 -9.58 -27.63
N LEU A 62 -3.66 -9.85 -26.46
CA LEU A 62 -2.60 -10.86 -26.30
C LEU A 62 -3.10 -12.29 -26.55
N GLN A 63 -4.40 -12.53 -26.45
CA GLN A 63 -5.00 -13.84 -26.72
C GLN A 63 -5.26 -14.09 -28.21
N HIS A 64 -5.19 -13.06 -29.04
CA HIS A 64 -5.42 -13.23 -30.47
C HIS A 64 -4.24 -13.96 -31.10
N HIS A 65 -4.50 -15.07 -31.80
CA HIS A 65 -3.49 -15.96 -32.40
C HIS A 65 -2.40 -15.21 -33.20
N ASN A 66 -2.78 -14.24 -34.03
CA ASN A 66 -1.81 -13.47 -34.83
C ASN A 66 -1.11 -12.31 -34.09
N PHE A 67 -1.48 -11.99 -32.85
CA PHE A 67 -1.00 -10.77 -32.19
C PHE A 67 0.53 -10.74 -32.06
N LYS A 68 1.14 -11.84 -31.62
CA LYS A 68 2.59 -11.90 -31.40
C LYS A 68 3.39 -11.72 -32.69
N GLU A 69 2.91 -12.29 -33.79
CA GLU A 69 3.53 -12.15 -35.10
C GLU A 69 3.39 -10.73 -35.65
N CYS A 70 2.18 -10.16 -35.56
CA CYS A 70 1.94 -8.76 -35.92
C CYS A 70 2.81 -7.81 -35.09
N PHE A 71 2.88 -8.01 -33.78
CA PHE A 71 3.71 -7.21 -32.88
C PHE A 71 5.19 -7.27 -33.27
N LYS A 72 5.71 -8.48 -33.56
CA LYS A 72 7.09 -8.68 -34.02
C LYS A 72 7.38 -7.95 -35.33
N SER A 73 6.44 -7.97 -36.28
CA SER A 73 6.54 -7.24 -37.54
C SER A 73 6.55 -5.72 -37.30
N TRP A 74 5.60 -5.18 -36.54
CA TRP A 74 5.52 -3.75 -36.23
C TRP A 74 6.76 -3.26 -35.48
N TRP A 75 7.27 -4.05 -34.54
CA TRP A 75 8.46 -3.70 -33.75
C TRP A 75 9.72 -3.59 -34.62
N ARG A 76 9.90 -4.53 -35.56
CA ARG A 76 11.04 -4.55 -36.49
C ARG A 76 10.92 -3.53 -37.62
N GLY A 77 9.70 -3.14 -38.00
CA GLY A 77 9.44 -2.17 -39.06
C GLY A 77 9.82 -0.73 -38.73
N PHE A 78 10.07 -0.40 -37.45
CA PHE A 78 10.47 0.93 -37.06
C PHE A 78 11.97 1.17 -37.30
N GLN A 79 12.29 2.23 -38.03
CA GLN A 79 13.64 2.77 -38.17
C GLN A 79 13.71 4.16 -37.52
N GLY A 80 14.69 4.36 -36.63
CA GLY A 80 14.88 5.64 -35.96
C GLY A 80 16.30 5.83 -35.44
N THR A 81 16.77 7.07 -35.44
CA THR A 81 18.10 7.48 -34.96
C THR A 81 18.00 8.22 -33.62
N GLY A 82 19.13 8.38 -32.93
CA GLY A 82 19.24 9.05 -31.64
C GLY A 82 19.48 8.12 -30.46
N TRP A 83 19.18 8.61 -29.25
CA TRP A 83 19.34 7.88 -27.99
C TRP A 83 18.47 6.62 -27.93
N GLU A 84 19.01 5.52 -27.44
CA GLU A 84 18.32 4.22 -27.33
C GLU A 84 17.01 4.34 -26.53
N GLY A 85 17.01 5.08 -25.41
CA GLY A 85 15.78 5.33 -24.64
C GLY A 85 14.71 6.07 -25.45
N HIS A 86 15.11 7.03 -26.28
CA HIS A 86 14.19 7.77 -27.15
C HIS A 86 13.69 6.90 -28.31
N LYS A 87 14.58 6.12 -28.94
CA LYS A 87 14.22 5.12 -29.97
C LYS A 87 13.17 4.15 -29.44
N PHE A 88 13.37 3.63 -28.23
CA PHE A 88 12.43 2.71 -27.57
C PHE A 88 11.04 3.33 -27.40
N MET A 89 10.97 4.57 -26.92
CA MET A 89 9.69 5.28 -26.75
C MET A 89 9.01 5.56 -28.10
N ARG A 90 9.78 5.86 -29.15
CA ARG A 90 9.24 6.03 -30.52
C ARG A 90 8.74 4.71 -31.11
N LYS A 91 9.43 3.59 -30.87
CA LYS A 91 8.94 2.24 -31.22
C LYS A 91 7.59 1.96 -30.58
N LEU A 92 7.43 2.24 -29.28
CA LEU A 92 6.14 2.07 -28.59
C LEU A 92 5.04 2.95 -29.21
N GLN A 93 5.35 4.20 -29.59
CA GLN A 93 4.40 5.08 -30.27
C GLN A 93 3.99 4.53 -31.65
N PHE A 94 4.95 4.01 -32.42
CA PHE A 94 4.70 3.41 -33.72
C PHE A 94 3.81 2.16 -33.61
N VAL A 95 4.12 1.26 -32.66
CA VAL A 95 3.32 0.06 -32.39
C VAL A 95 1.91 0.45 -31.94
N LYS A 96 1.77 1.46 -31.09
CA LYS A 96 0.46 1.98 -30.66
C LYS A 96 -0.39 2.49 -31.83
N ALA A 97 0.21 3.12 -32.84
CA ALA A 97 -0.52 3.58 -34.02
C ALA A 97 -1.03 2.38 -34.85
N ASN A 98 -0.17 1.42 -35.15
CA ASN A 98 -0.54 0.20 -35.87
C ASN A 98 -1.60 -0.61 -35.12
N LEU A 99 -1.47 -0.70 -33.80
CA LEU A 99 -2.39 -1.44 -32.97
C LEU A 99 -3.78 -0.81 -32.95
N LYS A 100 -3.89 0.53 -32.96
CA LYS A 100 -5.19 1.20 -33.06
C LYS A 100 -5.91 0.87 -34.37
N GLU A 101 -5.17 0.87 -35.47
CA GLU A 101 -5.71 0.50 -36.78
C GLU A 101 -6.13 -0.96 -36.81
N TRP A 102 -5.25 -1.85 -36.36
CA TRP A 102 -5.54 -3.28 -36.25
C TRP A 102 -6.75 -3.57 -35.36
N ASN A 103 -6.91 -2.84 -34.26
CA ASN A 103 -8.07 -2.98 -33.38
C ASN A 103 -9.37 -2.60 -34.09
N LYS A 104 -9.36 -1.52 -34.87
CA LYS A 104 -10.53 -1.07 -35.65
C LYS A 104 -10.93 -2.13 -36.68
N VAL A 105 -9.95 -2.68 -37.42
CA VAL A 105 -10.18 -3.68 -38.46
C VAL A 105 -10.60 -5.04 -37.87
N SER A 106 -9.98 -5.48 -36.79
CA SER A 106 -10.17 -6.85 -36.27
C SER A 106 -11.28 -6.97 -35.22
N PHE A 107 -11.62 -5.89 -34.51
CA PHE A 107 -12.56 -5.92 -33.38
C PHE A 107 -13.65 -4.84 -33.42
N GLY A 108 -13.73 -4.02 -34.48
CA GLY A 108 -14.69 -2.92 -34.58
C GLY A 108 -16.17 -3.35 -34.49
N GLU A 109 -16.49 -4.59 -34.89
CA GLU A 109 -17.86 -5.13 -35.03
C GLU A 109 -18.17 -6.25 -34.03
N LEU A 110 -17.50 -6.30 -32.87
CA LEU A 110 -17.55 -7.47 -31.98
C LEU A 110 -18.97 -7.83 -31.49
N GLU A 111 -19.79 -6.83 -31.13
CA GLU A 111 -21.15 -7.05 -30.63
C GLU A 111 -22.11 -7.50 -31.74
N GLU A 112 -21.95 -6.96 -32.95
CA GLU A 112 -22.72 -7.40 -34.13
C GLU A 112 -22.36 -8.85 -34.48
N ARG A 113 -21.07 -9.18 -34.45
CA ARG A 113 -20.58 -10.53 -34.71
C ARG A 113 -21.04 -11.55 -33.67
N LYS A 114 -21.03 -11.18 -32.38
CA LYS A 114 -21.58 -12.02 -31.30
C LYS A 114 -23.07 -12.27 -31.48
N THR A 115 -23.83 -11.23 -31.81
CA THR A 115 -25.28 -11.34 -32.06
C THR A 115 -25.55 -12.25 -33.26
N SER A 116 -24.75 -12.11 -34.32
CA SER A 116 -24.83 -13.00 -35.50
C SER A 116 -24.53 -14.46 -35.16
N ILE A 117 -23.47 -14.75 -34.39
CA ILE A 117 -23.12 -16.14 -33.98
C ILE A 117 -24.23 -16.74 -33.11
N LEU A 118 -24.79 -15.97 -32.16
CA LEU A 118 -25.90 -16.43 -31.33
C LEU A 118 -27.15 -16.76 -32.15
N ASN A 119 -27.47 -15.94 -33.16
CA ASN A 119 -28.58 -16.20 -34.07
C ASN A 119 -28.32 -17.45 -34.94
N GLU A 120 -27.10 -17.66 -35.41
CA GLU A 120 -26.73 -18.88 -36.16
C GLU A 120 -26.86 -20.14 -35.30
N ILE A 121 -26.41 -20.09 -34.03
CA ILE A 121 -26.57 -21.22 -33.10
C ILE A 121 -28.06 -21.48 -32.81
N ALA A 122 -28.85 -20.43 -32.59
CA ALA A 122 -30.29 -20.56 -32.38
C ALA A 122 -31.00 -21.18 -33.60
N ASN A 123 -30.60 -20.81 -34.82
CA ASN A 123 -31.12 -21.42 -36.04
C ASN A 123 -30.75 -22.91 -36.14
N LEU A 124 -29.52 -23.29 -35.78
CA LEU A 124 -29.09 -24.69 -35.72
C LEU A 124 -29.87 -25.49 -34.66
N ASP A 125 -30.19 -24.88 -33.52
CA ASP A 125 -31.00 -25.50 -32.47
C ASP A 125 -32.45 -25.76 -32.95
N VAL A 126 -33.02 -24.86 -33.76
CA VAL A 126 -34.34 -25.06 -34.39
C VAL A 126 -34.32 -26.20 -35.42
N ILE A 127 -33.26 -26.30 -36.22
CA ILE A 127 -33.09 -27.39 -37.20
C ILE A 127 -32.96 -28.75 -36.49
N GLU A 128 -32.23 -28.81 -35.38
CA GLU A 128 -32.07 -30.01 -34.55
C GLU A 128 -33.43 -30.52 -34.02
N GLN A 129 -34.30 -29.61 -33.57
CA GLN A 129 -35.66 -29.93 -33.12
C GLN A 129 -36.56 -30.50 -34.24
N GLY A 130 -36.27 -30.17 -35.50
CA GLY A 130 -37.06 -30.57 -36.68
C GLY A 130 -36.65 -31.88 -37.36
N GLY A 131 -35.52 -32.49 -36.99
CA GLY A 131 -35.07 -33.74 -37.65
C GLY A 131 -33.62 -34.18 -37.45
N GLY A 132 -32.89 -33.60 -36.48
CA GLY A 132 -31.46 -33.90 -36.27
C GLY A 132 -30.52 -33.16 -37.24
N LEU A 133 -29.25 -33.02 -36.85
CA LEU A 133 -28.24 -32.29 -37.61
C LEU A 133 -27.44 -33.22 -38.53
N THR A 134 -27.14 -32.78 -39.75
CA THR A 134 -26.20 -33.49 -40.62
C THR A 134 -24.76 -33.39 -40.07
N PRO A 135 -23.84 -34.28 -40.46
CA PRO A 135 -22.45 -34.23 -40.05
C PRO A 135 -21.78 -32.88 -40.33
N GLU A 136 -22.08 -32.22 -41.46
CA GLU A 136 -21.54 -30.89 -41.77
C GLU A 136 -22.04 -29.82 -40.80
N LEU A 137 -23.34 -29.85 -40.46
CA LEU A 137 -23.93 -28.90 -39.52
C LEU A 137 -23.42 -29.11 -38.08
N LEU A 138 -23.07 -30.35 -37.71
CA LEU A 138 -22.41 -30.64 -36.43
C LEU A 138 -21.02 -30.01 -36.34
N VAL A 139 -20.22 -30.11 -37.40
CA VAL A 139 -18.90 -29.45 -37.48
C VAL A 139 -19.07 -27.93 -37.42
N GLN A 140 -20.02 -27.38 -38.19
CA GLN A 140 -20.30 -25.94 -38.18
C GLN A 140 -20.73 -25.46 -36.79
N ARG A 141 -21.59 -26.22 -36.08
CA ARG A 141 -22.00 -25.90 -34.72
C ARG A 141 -20.84 -25.93 -33.74
N ALA A 142 -19.95 -26.92 -33.82
CA ALA A 142 -18.76 -26.99 -32.98
C ALA A 142 -17.84 -25.78 -33.22
N LEU A 143 -17.66 -25.38 -34.47
CA LEU A 143 -16.83 -24.24 -34.87
C LEU A 143 -17.42 -22.92 -34.35
N ARG A 144 -18.74 -22.70 -34.52
CA ARG A 144 -19.44 -21.52 -33.99
C ARG A 144 -19.48 -21.46 -32.47
N LYS A 145 -19.62 -22.61 -31.78
CA LYS A 145 -19.51 -22.68 -30.32
C LYS A 145 -18.10 -22.31 -29.85
N GLY A 146 -17.06 -22.81 -30.52
CA GLY A 146 -15.67 -22.43 -30.24
C GLY A 146 -15.41 -20.93 -30.45
N GLU A 147 -15.91 -20.36 -31.54
CA GLU A 147 -15.84 -18.90 -31.79
C GLU A 147 -16.56 -18.08 -30.70
N LEU A 148 -17.74 -18.53 -30.26
CA LEU A 148 -18.49 -17.89 -29.18
C LEU A 148 -17.74 -17.96 -27.84
N GLU A 149 -17.18 -19.13 -27.50
CA GLU A 149 -16.38 -19.32 -26.29
C GLU A 149 -15.16 -18.38 -26.28
N GLU A 150 -14.48 -18.23 -27.40
CA GLU A 150 -13.34 -17.32 -27.54
C GLU A 150 -13.77 -15.84 -27.36
N LEU A 151 -14.90 -15.43 -27.93
CA LEU A 151 -15.44 -14.07 -27.75
C LEU A 151 -15.83 -13.79 -26.28
N ILE A 152 -16.48 -14.74 -25.62
CA ILE A 152 -16.86 -14.62 -24.21
C ILE A 152 -15.61 -14.49 -23.32
N LEU A 153 -14.59 -15.30 -23.58
CA LEU A 153 -13.31 -15.24 -22.85
C LEU A 153 -12.64 -13.87 -23.01
N ARG A 154 -12.64 -13.31 -24.22
CA ARG A 154 -12.07 -11.98 -24.49
C ARG A 154 -12.82 -10.87 -23.76
N GLU A 155 -14.16 -10.89 -23.79
CA GLU A 155 -14.99 -9.96 -23.02
C GLU A 155 -14.69 -10.06 -21.52
N GLU A 156 -14.54 -11.29 -21.01
CA GLU A 156 -14.18 -11.52 -19.61
C GLU A 156 -12.84 -10.86 -19.27
N ILE A 157 -11.81 -11.04 -20.10
CA ILE A 157 -10.48 -10.43 -19.90
C ILE A 157 -10.58 -8.90 -19.91
N HIS A 158 -11.33 -8.32 -20.84
CA HIS A 158 -11.57 -6.87 -20.91
C HIS A 158 -12.20 -6.33 -19.63
N TRP A 159 -13.30 -6.95 -19.19
CA TRP A 159 -13.99 -6.54 -17.97
C TRP A 159 -13.11 -6.75 -16.75
N ARG A 160 -12.42 -7.89 -16.64
CA ARG A 160 -11.45 -8.19 -15.56
C ARG A 160 -10.41 -7.08 -15.43
N GLN A 161 -9.83 -6.66 -16.55
CA GLN A 161 -8.85 -5.57 -16.58
C GLN A 161 -9.46 -4.23 -16.10
N LYS A 162 -10.69 -3.90 -16.51
CA LYS A 162 -11.41 -2.70 -16.06
C LYS A 162 -11.73 -2.71 -14.57
N ILE A 163 -12.07 -3.88 -14.03
CA ILE A 163 -12.56 -4.04 -12.65
C ILE A 163 -11.41 -4.17 -11.67
N ARG A 164 -10.22 -4.60 -12.11
CA ARG A 164 -9.01 -4.72 -11.27
C ARG A 164 -9.28 -5.50 -9.99
N VAL A 165 -9.95 -6.64 -10.13
CA VAL A 165 -10.24 -7.56 -9.04
C VAL A 165 -9.24 -8.71 -9.12
N LYS A 166 -8.50 -8.91 -8.03
CA LYS A 166 -7.37 -9.85 -7.96
C LYS A 166 -7.74 -11.30 -7.61
N TRP A 167 -9.00 -11.57 -7.28
CA TRP A 167 -9.42 -12.87 -6.73
C TRP A 167 -10.09 -13.78 -7.75
N VAL A 168 -10.37 -13.30 -8.96
CA VAL A 168 -10.98 -14.09 -10.04
C VAL A 168 -9.91 -15.01 -10.62
N ARG A 169 -10.14 -16.33 -10.58
CA ARG A 169 -9.36 -17.32 -11.35
C ARG A 169 -10.07 -17.53 -12.69
N GLU A 170 -9.31 -17.86 -13.74
CA GLU A 170 -9.85 -18.07 -15.09
C GLU A 170 -10.98 -19.12 -15.06
N GLY A 171 -12.17 -18.76 -15.57
CA GLY A 171 -13.37 -19.61 -15.59
C GLY A 171 -14.52 -19.20 -14.65
N ASP A 172 -14.41 -18.09 -13.91
CA ASP A 172 -15.51 -17.58 -13.04
C ASP A 172 -16.50 -16.69 -13.85
N CYS A 173 -17.60 -17.28 -14.32
CA CYS A 173 -18.56 -16.71 -15.29
C CYS A 173 -19.51 -15.62 -14.74
N ASN A 174 -19.04 -14.46 -14.27
CA ASN A 174 -19.94 -13.42 -13.73
C ASN A 174 -19.73 -12.00 -14.26
N SER A 175 -20.01 -11.81 -15.55
CA SER A 175 -19.97 -10.50 -16.22
C SER A 175 -20.88 -9.45 -15.56
N ARG A 176 -22.09 -9.80 -15.09
CA ARG A 176 -23.01 -8.82 -14.49
C ARG A 176 -22.49 -8.18 -13.20
N PHE A 177 -21.96 -8.98 -12.28
CA PHE A 177 -21.29 -8.45 -11.08
C PHE A 177 -20.11 -7.54 -11.48
N PHE A 178 -19.35 -7.97 -12.48
CA PHE A 178 -18.20 -7.28 -13.02
C PHE A 178 -18.55 -5.88 -13.56
N HIS A 179 -19.57 -5.76 -14.41
CA HIS A 179 -20.05 -4.45 -14.89
C HIS A 179 -20.44 -3.50 -13.74
N LYS A 180 -21.20 -4.00 -12.76
CA LYS A 180 -21.65 -3.18 -11.62
C LYS A 180 -20.50 -2.67 -10.76
N VAL A 181 -19.51 -3.52 -10.49
CA VAL A 181 -18.32 -3.11 -9.72
C VAL A 181 -17.51 -2.06 -10.51
N ALA A 182 -17.39 -2.20 -11.83
CA ALA A 182 -16.74 -1.21 -12.67
C ALA A 182 -17.45 0.15 -12.63
N ASN A 183 -18.78 0.15 -12.82
CA ASN A 183 -19.62 1.36 -12.80
C ASN A 183 -19.57 2.05 -11.44
N GLY A 184 -19.77 1.29 -10.34
CA GLY A 184 -19.68 1.83 -8.99
C GLY A 184 -18.30 2.43 -8.67
N ARG A 185 -17.20 1.85 -9.17
CA ARG A 185 -15.85 2.43 -9.04
C ARG A 185 -15.67 3.69 -9.89
N ARG A 186 -16.25 3.75 -11.09
CA ARG A 186 -16.20 4.92 -11.97
C ARG A 186 -16.92 6.10 -11.33
N ASN A 187 -18.13 5.88 -10.83
CA ASN A 187 -18.95 6.93 -10.19
C ASN A 187 -18.29 7.48 -8.92
N ARG A 188 -17.69 6.61 -8.08
CA ARG A 188 -16.95 7.06 -6.88
C ARG A 188 -15.69 7.88 -7.17
N LYS A 189 -15.07 7.69 -8.33
CA LYS A 189 -13.84 8.40 -8.73
C LYS A 189 -14.11 9.68 -9.52
N PHE A 190 -15.34 9.87 -9.97
CA PHE A 190 -15.70 11.00 -10.80
C PHE A 190 -15.70 12.27 -9.94
N ILE A 191 -14.86 13.23 -10.32
CA ILE A 191 -14.77 14.53 -9.65
C ILE A 191 -15.82 15.42 -10.29
N LYS A 192 -16.92 15.66 -9.56
CA LYS A 192 -18.02 16.49 -10.02
C LYS A 192 -17.81 17.97 -9.68
N GLU A 193 -17.52 18.22 -8.42
CA GLU A 193 -17.34 19.56 -7.86
C GLU A 193 -16.07 19.59 -7.02
N LEU A 194 -15.49 20.78 -6.90
CA LEU A 194 -14.27 20.98 -6.14
C LEU A 194 -14.33 22.33 -5.41
N GLU A 195 -14.12 22.32 -4.10
CA GLU A 195 -13.97 23.51 -3.29
C GLU A 195 -12.51 24.00 -3.35
N ASN A 196 -12.30 25.24 -3.76
CA ASN A 196 -10.96 25.85 -3.81
C ASN A 196 -10.49 26.34 -2.42
N GLU A 197 -9.24 26.84 -2.32
CA GLU A 197 -8.69 27.36 -1.06
C GLU A 197 -9.51 28.54 -0.47
N ARG A 198 -10.26 29.27 -1.30
CA ARG A 198 -11.10 30.41 -0.90
C ARG A 198 -12.53 30.02 -0.51
N GLY A 199 -12.86 28.73 -0.51
CA GLY A 199 -14.20 28.22 -0.19
C GLY A 199 -15.23 28.33 -1.32
N LEU A 200 -14.81 28.71 -2.53
CA LEU A 200 -15.68 28.75 -3.72
C LEU A 200 -15.83 27.35 -4.31
N MET A 201 -17.07 26.98 -4.64
CA MET A 201 -17.41 25.72 -5.28
C MET A 201 -17.25 25.82 -6.80
N LEU A 202 -16.34 25.04 -7.36
CA LEU A 202 -16.11 24.92 -8.80
C LEU A 202 -16.90 23.72 -9.35
N ASN A 203 -17.73 23.96 -10.35
CA ASN A 203 -18.55 22.95 -11.02
C ASN A 203 -18.26 22.83 -12.54
N ASN A 204 -17.45 23.74 -13.10
CA ASN A 204 -17.05 23.69 -14.50
C ASN A 204 -15.77 22.85 -14.70
N SER A 205 -15.77 22.02 -15.74
CA SER A 205 -14.63 21.17 -16.16
C SER A 205 -13.32 21.94 -16.32
N GLU A 206 -13.35 23.12 -16.95
CA GLU A 206 -12.13 23.91 -17.17
C GLU A 206 -11.58 24.50 -15.87
N SER A 207 -12.44 25.12 -15.07
CA SER A 207 -12.09 25.70 -13.77
C SER A 207 -11.56 24.64 -12.79
N ILE A 208 -12.18 23.45 -12.76
CA ILE A 208 -11.69 22.32 -11.94
C ILE A 208 -10.29 21.90 -12.39
N LYS A 209 -10.05 21.78 -13.70
CA LYS A 209 -8.72 21.40 -14.21
C LYS A 209 -7.66 22.45 -13.90
N GLU A 210 -7.99 23.73 -14.02
CA GLU A 210 -7.07 24.84 -13.73
C GLU A 210 -6.73 24.96 -12.25
N GLU A 211 -7.72 24.84 -11.37
CA GLU A 211 -7.48 24.82 -9.92
C GLU A 211 -6.57 23.65 -9.53
N ILE A 212 -6.81 22.46 -10.10
CA ILE A 212 -5.95 21.30 -9.85
C ILE A 212 -4.52 21.54 -10.38
N LEU A 213 -4.38 22.12 -11.57
CA LEU A 213 -3.06 22.46 -12.13
C LEU A 213 -2.30 23.44 -11.24
N SER A 214 -2.91 24.56 -10.89
CA SER A 214 -2.35 25.59 -10.01
C SER A 214 -1.92 24.99 -8.66
N TYR A 215 -2.75 24.13 -8.08
CA TYR A 215 -2.43 23.44 -6.84
C TYR A 215 -1.18 22.57 -6.95
N PHE A 216 -1.03 21.78 -8.01
CA PHE A 216 0.14 20.90 -8.17
C PHE A 216 1.41 21.65 -8.58
N GLU A 217 1.28 22.75 -9.33
CA GLU A 217 2.40 23.67 -9.60
C GLU A 217 2.94 24.25 -8.30
N LYS A 218 2.07 24.74 -7.41
CA LYS A 218 2.46 25.23 -6.08
C LYS A 218 3.04 24.11 -5.20
N LEU A 219 2.47 22.90 -5.25
CA LEU A 219 2.91 21.77 -4.43
C LEU A 219 4.34 21.31 -4.79
N TYR A 220 4.65 21.18 -6.08
CA TYR A 220 5.95 20.69 -6.54
C TYR A 220 6.99 21.78 -6.80
N SER A 221 6.65 23.05 -6.54
CA SER A 221 7.59 24.15 -6.50
C SER A 221 8.34 24.14 -5.16
N GLY A 222 9.65 23.92 -5.21
CA GLY A 222 10.54 23.97 -4.05
C GLY A 222 10.79 25.41 -3.58
N PRO A 223 11.13 25.61 -2.30
CA PRO A 223 11.57 26.92 -1.83
C PRO A 223 12.91 27.29 -2.49
N THR A 224 13.02 28.52 -2.98
CA THR A 224 14.27 29.10 -3.46
C THR A 224 15.12 29.52 -2.26
N GLY A 225 16.14 28.73 -1.91
CA GLY A 225 17.07 29.03 -0.81
C GLY A 225 18.21 28.01 -0.75
N GLU A 226 19.29 28.34 -0.04
CA GLU A 226 20.42 27.41 0.15
C GLU A 226 19.99 26.19 0.95
N SER A 227 20.42 25.01 0.49
CA SER A 227 20.13 23.75 1.17
C SER A 227 20.98 23.60 2.43
N LEU A 228 20.30 23.48 3.58
CA LEU A 228 20.94 23.20 4.86
C LEU A 228 21.52 21.78 4.88
N ARG A 229 22.76 21.62 5.34
CA ARG A 229 23.46 20.33 5.45
C ARG A 229 23.44 19.80 6.88
N VAL A 230 23.48 18.47 7.02
CA VAL A 230 23.55 17.76 8.31
C VAL A 230 24.83 16.91 8.36
N GLU A 231 25.52 16.90 9.49
CA GLU A 231 26.85 16.30 9.71
C GLU A 231 26.93 15.92 11.19
N GLY A 232 27.97 15.18 11.52
CA GLY A 232 28.19 14.70 12.88
C GLY A 232 27.27 13.54 13.28
N LEU A 233 26.24 13.20 12.50
CA LEU A 233 25.49 11.97 12.71
C LEU A 233 26.38 10.76 12.43
N ASP A 234 26.20 9.67 13.19
CA ASP A 234 26.53 8.36 12.64
C ASP A 234 25.59 8.14 11.46
N TRP A 235 26.14 7.96 10.26
CA TRP A 235 25.36 7.73 9.04
C TRP A 235 25.24 6.25 8.70
N SER A 236 26.05 5.40 9.33
CA SER A 236 26.24 3.98 9.02
C SER A 236 26.32 3.78 7.50
N PRO A 237 27.42 4.22 6.85
CA PRO A 237 27.55 4.16 5.40
C PRO A 237 27.53 2.71 4.92
N ILE A 238 27.06 2.50 3.70
CA ILE A 238 27.12 1.18 3.06
C ILE A 238 28.58 0.76 2.85
N SER A 239 28.83 -0.55 2.84
CA SER A 239 30.15 -1.08 2.52
C SER A 239 30.58 -0.72 1.09
N GLU A 240 31.89 -0.58 0.85
CA GLU A 240 32.44 -0.30 -0.48
C GLU A 240 32.06 -1.38 -1.50
N GLU A 241 32.00 -2.64 -1.06
CA GLU A 241 31.52 -3.78 -1.86
C GLU A 241 30.06 -3.58 -2.29
N SER A 242 29.19 -3.17 -1.36
CA SER A 242 27.78 -2.87 -1.68
C SER A 242 27.66 -1.66 -2.61
N ALA A 243 28.44 -0.60 -2.41
CA ALA A 243 28.47 0.57 -3.30
C ALA A 243 28.89 0.18 -4.73
N SER A 244 29.96 -0.61 -4.87
CA SER A 244 30.43 -1.12 -6.17
C SER A 244 29.40 -2.02 -6.85
N ARG A 245 28.73 -2.89 -6.09
CA ARG A 245 27.66 -3.76 -6.60
C ARG A 245 26.47 -2.96 -7.13
N LEU A 246 26.09 -1.85 -6.49
CA LEU A 246 25.02 -0.97 -6.96
C LEU A 246 25.33 -0.36 -8.34
N ASP A 247 26.61 -0.11 -8.63
CA ASP A 247 27.10 0.52 -9.86
C ASP A 247 27.46 -0.46 -10.98
N SER A 248 27.36 -1.76 -10.72
CA SER A 248 27.64 -2.81 -11.71
C SER A 248 26.80 -2.64 -12.98
N PRO A 249 27.29 -3.02 -14.18
CA PRO A 249 26.47 -3.04 -15.39
C PRO A 249 25.18 -3.87 -15.20
N PHE A 250 24.10 -3.47 -15.85
CA PHE A 250 22.82 -4.17 -15.76
C PHE A 250 22.85 -5.44 -16.63
N SER A 251 22.50 -6.58 -16.04
CA SER A 251 22.40 -7.86 -16.76
C SER A 251 21.01 -8.07 -17.36
N GLU A 252 20.92 -8.89 -18.42
CA GLU A 252 19.63 -9.27 -19.01
C GLU A 252 18.76 -10.00 -17.98
N GLU A 253 19.35 -10.88 -17.17
CA GLU A 253 18.66 -11.67 -16.14
C GLU A 253 18.05 -10.77 -15.07
N GLU A 254 18.76 -9.69 -14.68
CA GLU A 254 18.27 -8.70 -13.73
C GLU A 254 17.05 -7.94 -14.28
N ILE A 255 17.12 -7.51 -15.54
CA ILE A 255 16.03 -6.79 -16.23
C ILE A 255 14.82 -7.73 -16.38
N HIS A 256 15.04 -8.96 -16.82
CA HIS A 256 14.01 -9.99 -16.95
C HIS A 256 13.33 -10.22 -15.59
N LYS A 257 14.09 -10.48 -14.53
CA LYS A 257 13.55 -10.68 -13.18
C LYS A 257 12.73 -9.48 -12.70
N ALA A 258 13.15 -8.25 -13.00
CA ALA A 258 12.40 -7.06 -12.65
C ALA A 258 11.04 -6.99 -13.36
N ILE A 259 10.98 -7.28 -14.65
CA ILE A 259 9.74 -7.26 -15.46
C ILE A 259 8.75 -8.33 -15.01
N PHE A 260 9.22 -9.55 -14.77
CA PHE A 260 8.37 -10.67 -14.36
C PHE A 260 7.90 -10.58 -12.90
N GLN A 261 8.53 -9.74 -12.08
CA GLN A 261 8.02 -9.37 -10.76
C GLN A 261 6.93 -8.29 -10.79
N LEU A 262 6.76 -7.57 -11.89
CA LEU A 262 5.73 -6.54 -12.02
C LEU A 262 4.36 -7.17 -12.28
N ASP A 263 3.34 -6.56 -11.69
CA ASP A 263 1.94 -7.00 -11.83
C ASP A 263 1.42 -6.63 -13.25
N ARG A 264 0.93 -7.66 -13.97
CA ARG A 264 0.53 -7.64 -15.38
C ARG A 264 -0.55 -6.59 -15.68
N ASP A 265 -1.54 -6.48 -14.79
CA ASP A 265 -2.79 -5.75 -15.04
C ASP A 265 -2.80 -4.35 -14.40
N LYS A 266 -1.62 -3.83 -14.01
CA LYS A 266 -1.51 -2.46 -13.48
C LYS A 266 -1.84 -1.43 -14.55
N ALA A 267 -2.36 -0.30 -14.08
CA ALA A 267 -2.68 0.84 -14.94
C ALA A 267 -1.44 1.28 -15.74
N PRO A 268 -1.57 1.49 -17.06
CA PRO A 268 -0.48 2.01 -17.86
C PRO A 268 -0.26 3.51 -17.59
N GLY A 269 0.94 3.99 -17.92
CA GLY A 269 1.29 5.41 -17.93
C GLY A 269 0.87 6.10 -19.24
N PRO A 270 1.51 7.24 -19.58
CA PRO A 270 1.26 8.00 -20.81
C PRO A 270 1.46 7.24 -22.12
N ASP A 271 2.34 6.24 -22.12
CA ASP A 271 2.59 5.33 -23.22
C ASP A 271 1.40 4.40 -23.51
N GLY A 272 0.64 4.04 -22.47
CA GLY A 272 -0.60 3.27 -22.58
C GLY A 272 -0.41 1.76 -22.57
N PHE A 273 0.82 1.24 -22.47
CA PHE A 273 1.10 -0.20 -22.44
C PHE A 273 1.09 -0.78 -21.02
N THR A 274 0.53 -1.99 -20.87
CA THR A 274 0.56 -2.75 -19.62
C THR A 274 1.84 -3.58 -19.53
N MET A 275 2.19 -4.04 -18.33
CA MET A 275 3.37 -4.92 -18.13
C MET A 275 3.18 -6.29 -18.80
N ALA A 276 1.94 -6.70 -19.07
CA ALA A 276 1.63 -7.91 -19.79
C ALA A 276 2.32 -7.98 -21.17
N VAL A 277 2.38 -6.86 -21.91
CA VAL A 277 3.06 -6.82 -23.23
C VAL A 277 4.54 -7.11 -23.12
N PHE A 278 5.20 -6.58 -22.09
CA PHE A 278 6.64 -6.78 -21.87
C PHE A 278 6.98 -8.20 -21.41
N GLN A 279 6.06 -8.87 -20.71
CA GLN A 279 6.21 -10.26 -20.30
C GLN A 279 5.95 -11.22 -21.47
N ASP A 280 4.88 -10.99 -22.23
CA ASP A 280 4.43 -11.93 -23.28
C ASP A 280 5.22 -11.79 -24.59
N CYS A 281 5.78 -10.60 -24.85
CA CYS A 281 6.60 -10.29 -26.03
C CYS A 281 8.09 -10.05 -25.67
N TRP A 282 8.56 -10.61 -24.55
CA TRP A 282 9.95 -10.44 -24.08
C TRP A 282 10.98 -10.73 -25.17
N ASP A 283 10.83 -11.82 -25.92
CA ASP A 283 11.76 -12.25 -26.97
C ASP A 283 11.94 -11.23 -28.10
N VAL A 284 10.96 -10.33 -28.30
CA VAL A 284 11.02 -9.26 -29.31
C VAL A 284 11.65 -7.99 -28.73
N ILE A 285 11.39 -7.70 -27.46
CA ILE A 285 11.68 -6.40 -26.83
C ILE A 285 13.05 -6.40 -26.14
N LYS A 286 13.54 -7.57 -25.70
CA LYS A 286 14.71 -7.72 -24.81
C LYS A 286 15.98 -7.02 -25.32
N GLU A 287 16.31 -7.18 -26.60
CA GLU A 287 17.55 -6.64 -27.17
C GLU A 287 17.59 -5.11 -27.11
N ASP A 288 16.46 -4.46 -27.42
CA ASP A 288 16.35 -3.01 -27.34
C ASP A 288 16.38 -2.53 -25.88
N LEU A 289 15.73 -3.26 -24.96
CA LEU A 289 15.78 -2.91 -23.53
C LEU A 289 17.19 -2.99 -22.96
N VAL A 290 17.95 -4.05 -23.26
CA VAL A 290 19.34 -4.20 -22.81
C VAL A 290 20.19 -3.03 -23.31
N LYS A 291 20.01 -2.61 -24.57
CA LYS A 291 20.68 -1.41 -25.11
C LYS A 291 20.31 -0.12 -24.36
N VAL A 292 19.03 0.06 -24.01
CA VAL A 292 18.59 1.20 -23.19
C VAL A 292 19.29 1.19 -21.82
N PHE A 293 19.39 0.03 -21.18
CA PHE A 293 20.07 -0.07 -19.88
C PHE A 293 21.59 0.15 -19.97
N ALA A 294 22.22 -0.31 -21.05
CA ALA A 294 23.64 -0.04 -21.31
C ALA A 294 23.90 1.46 -21.51
N GLU A 295 23.07 2.13 -22.33
CA GLU A 295 23.14 3.58 -22.54
C GLU A 295 22.87 4.36 -21.24
N PHE A 296 21.87 3.94 -20.45
CA PHE A 296 21.58 4.54 -19.15
C PHE A 296 22.75 4.42 -18.17
N HIS A 297 23.44 3.27 -18.17
CA HIS A 297 24.63 3.05 -17.35
C HIS A 297 25.78 3.97 -17.76
N SER A 298 26.08 4.07 -19.06
CA SER A 298 27.22 4.84 -19.57
C SER A 298 27.01 6.35 -19.57
N SER A 299 25.78 6.80 -19.86
CA SER A 299 25.46 8.23 -20.00
C SER A 299 25.12 8.92 -18.69
N GLU A 300 24.69 8.16 -17.68
CA GLU A 300 24.21 8.67 -16.39
C GLU A 300 23.00 9.63 -16.52
N ILE A 301 22.32 9.64 -17.67
CA ILE A 301 21.21 10.56 -17.99
C ILE A 301 19.92 9.78 -18.22
N ILE A 302 18.82 10.30 -17.67
CA ILE A 302 17.45 9.85 -17.99
C ILE A 302 16.80 10.89 -18.89
N ASN A 303 16.38 10.48 -20.08
CA ASN A 303 15.72 11.39 -21.00
C ASN A 303 14.32 11.76 -20.49
N GLN A 304 13.98 13.05 -20.48
CA GLN A 304 12.67 13.57 -20.06
C GLN A 304 11.48 12.89 -20.77
N SER A 305 11.63 12.52 -22.04
CA SER A 305 10.59 11.82 -22.81
C SER A 305 10.26 10.43 -22.25
N THR A 306 11.22 9.78 -21.59
CA THR A 306 11.02 8.48 -20.94
C THR A 306 10.35 8.62 -19.58
N ASN A 307 10.45 9.79 -18.93
CA ASN A 307 10.05 10.01 -17.53
C ASN A 307 8.72 10.81 -17.38
N ALA A 308 7.89 10.82 -18.42
CA ALA A 308 6.55 11.40 -18.38
C ALA A 308 5.62 10.61 -17.43
N SER A 309 4.74 11.30 -16.70
CA SER A 309 3.87 10.68 -15.70
C SER A 309 2.49 11.33 -15.69
N PHE A 310 1.43 10.52 -15.55
CA PHE A 310 0.10 11.04 -15.25
C PHE A 310 -0.15 11.12 -13.75
N ILE A 311 -0.72 12.22 -13.25
CA ILE A 311 -1.25 12.29 -11.88
C ILE A 311 -2.73 11.96 -11.91
N VAL A 312 -3.13 10.91 -11.19
CA VAL A 312 -4.53 10.51 -11.00
C VAL A 312 -4.93 10.75 -9.56
N LEU A 313 -6.08 11.38 -9.35
CA LEU A 313 -6.62 11.64 -8.02
C LEU A 313 -7.50 10.47 -7.56
N LEU A 314 -7.18 9.89 -6.40
CA LEU A 314 -7.99 8.85 -5.75
C LEU A 314 -8.62 9.40 -4.47
N PRO A 315 -9.94 9.28 -4.28
CA PRO A 315 -10.61 9.79 -3.09
C PRO A 315 -10.16 9.03 -1.83
N LYS A 316 -9.81 9.77 -0.76
CA LYS A 316 -9.44 9.18 0.55
C LYS A 316 -10.68 8.81 1.38
N LYS A 317 -11.79 9.53 1.19
CA LYS A 317 -13.06 9.37 1.92
C LYS A 317 -14.25 9.37 0.95
N SER A 318 -15.43 8.97 1.41
CA SER A 318 -16.63 8.84 0.56
C SER A 318 -17.18 10.17 0.04
N MET A 319 -17.03 11.25 0.82
CA MET A 319 -17.42 12.60 0.42
C MET A 319 -16.17 13.47 0.32
N THR A 320 -15.68 13.69 -0.90
CA THR A 320 -14.51 14.53 -1.17
C THR A 320 -14.94 15.88 -1.72
N ARG A 321 -14.51 16.97 -1.08
CA ARG A 321 -14.80 18.34 -1.55
C ARG A 321 -13.54 19.11 -1.92
N LYS A 322 -12.46 18.91 -1.17
CA LYS A 322 -11.19 19.62 -1.35
C LYS A 322 -10.17 18.75 -2.07
N ILE A 323 -9.21 19.36 -2.77
CA ILE A 323 -8.10 18.60 -3.41
C ILE A 323 -7.33 17.76 -2.38
N SER A 324 -7.17 18.27 -1.15
CA SER A 324 -6.49 17.57 -0.05
C SER A 324 -7.17 16.25 0.37
N ASP A 325 -8.46 16.08 0.05
CA ASP A 325 -9.21 14.83 0.25
C ASP A 325 -8.88 13.75 -0.78
N PHE A 326 -8.12 14.10 -1.82
CA PHE A 326 -7.63 13.16 -2.82
C PHE A 326 -6.18 12.78 -2.53
N ARG A 327 -5.82 11.58 -2.96
CA ARG A 327 -4.45 11.07 -2.98
C ARG A 327 -3.95 11.10 -4.42
N PRO A 328 -2.90 11.87 -4.73
CA PRO A 328 -2.29 11.81 -6.05
C PRO A 328 -1.57 10.48 -6.23
N ILE A 329 -1.79 9.82 -7.36
CA ILE A 329 -1.03 8.64 -7.77
C ILE A 329 -0.42 8.91 -9.14
N SER A 330 0.90 8.79 -9.22
CA SER A 330 1.68 8.91 -10.45
C SER A 330 1.61 7.60 -11.23
N LEU A 331 1.00 7.63 -12.41
CA LEU A 331 1.11 6.59 -13.42
C LEU A 331 2.30 6.88 -14.33
N ILE A 332 3.41 6.22 -14.04
CA ILE A 332 4.67 6.33 -14.78
C ILE A 332 4.65 5.47 -16.06
N THR A 333 5.41 5.87 -17.07
CA THR A 333 5.64 5.09 -18.32
C THR A 333 6.17 3.69 -18.03
N SER A 334 5.96 2.76 -18.95
CA SER A 334 6.44 1.40 -18.83
C SER A 334 7.96 1.31 -18.77
N LEU A 335 8.66 2.04 -19.63
CA LEU A 335 10.13 2.03 -19.67
C LEU A 335 10.74 2.49 -18.34
N TYR A 336 10.32 3.67 -17.85
CA TYR A 336 10.82 4.17 -16.57
C TYR A 336 10.39 3.27 -15.40
N LYS A 337 9.21 2.66 -15.43
CA LYS A 337 8.77 1.69 -14.41
C LYS A 337 9.72 0.50 -14.30
N ILE A 338 10.23 0.00 -15.44
CA ILE A 338 11.20 -1.10 -15.47
C ILE A 338 12.54 -0.62 -14.89
N ILE A 339 13.04 0.54 -15.31
CA ILE A 339 14.27 1.15 -14.76
C ILE A 339 14.17 1.34 -13.24
N ALA A 340 13.11 1.98 -12.75
CA ALA A 340 12.86 2.19 -11.33
C ALA A 340 12.72 0.86 -10.56
N LYS A 341 12.14 -0.17 -11.19
CA LYS A 341 12.02 -1.50 -10.58
C LYS A 341 13.37 -2.21 -10.43
N VAL A 342 14.26 -2.08 -11.43
CA VAL A 342 15.63 -2.60 -11.36
C VAL A 342 16.42 -1.87 -10.26
N LEU A 343 16.42 -0.53 -10.29
CA LEU A 343 17.12 0.30 -9.31
C LEU A 343 16.63 0.06 -7.88
N SER A 344 15.31 -0.04 -7.68
CA SER A 344 14.73 -0.37 -6.37
C SER A 344 15.08 -1.79 -5.90
N GLY A 345 15.25 -2.75 -6.83
CA GLY A 345 15.75 -4.08 -6.53
C GLY A 345 17.17 -4.06 -5.96
N ARG A 346 18.06 -3.29 -6.58
CA ARG A 346 19.43 -3.06 -6.11
C ARG A 346 19.47 -2.36 -4.74
N LEU A 347 18.74 -1.25 -4.61
CA LEU A 347 18.68 -0.48 -3.37
C LEU A 347 18.15 -1.31 -2.20
N ARG A 348 17.12 -2.13 -2.43
CA ARG A 348 16.58 -3.04 -1.42
C ARG A 348 17.64 -3.98 -0.83
N GLY A 349 18.64 -4.36 -1.62
CA GLY A 349 19.72 -5.26 -1.21
C GLY A 349 20.70 -4.65 -0.20
N VAL A 350 20.76 -3.32 -0.07
CA VAL A 350 21.73 -2.62 0.79
C VAL A 350 21.10 -1.87 1.96
N LEU A 351 19.78 -1.65 1.96
CA LEU A 351 19.12 -0.83 2.99
C LEU A 351 19.29 -1.35 4.42
N HIS A 352 19.46 -2.66 4.59
CA HIS A 352 19.64 -3.26 5.92
C HIS A 352 20.98 -2.87 6.56
N GLU A 353 22.00 -2.49 5.77
CA GLU A 353 23.32 -2.04 6.27
C GLU A 353 23.24 -0.61 6.83
N THR A 354 22.37 0.24 6.27
CA THR A 354 22.37 1.69 6.56
C THR A 354 21.13 2.20 7.30
N ILE A 355 20.03 1.46 7.37
CA ILE A 355 18.81 1.92 8.06
C ILE A 355 18.81 1.43 9.51
N HIS A 356 18.63 2.36 10.46
CA HIS A 356 18.62 2.06 11.89
C HIS A 356 17.48 1.09 12.27
N SER A 357 17.67 0.30 13.32
CA SER A 357 16.77 -0.81 13.71
C SER A 357 15.34 -0.37 14.06
N THR A 358 15.15 0.90 14.47
CA THR A 358 13.86 1.51 14.81
C THR A 358 12.97 1.83 13.60
N GLN A 359 13.54 1.84 12.37
CA GLN A 359 12.79 2.06 11.12
C GLN A 359 12.44 0.72 10.46
N GLY A 360 11.17 0.31 10.54
CA GLY A 360 10.72 -0.99 10.06
C GLY A 360 10.33 -1.06 8.57
N ALA A 361 10.03 0.08 7.93
CA ALA A 361 9.38 0.05 6.62
C ALA A 361 10.35 -0.14 5.45
N PHE A 362 9.95 -0.99 4.50
CA PHE A 362 10.65 -1.27 3.25
C PHE A 362 12.07 -1.87 3.40
N VAL A 363 12.47 -2.27 4.61
CA VAL A 363 13.73 -2.98 4.87
C VAL A 363 13.50 -4.48 4.84
N GLN A 364 14.37 -5.22 4.15
CA GLN A 364 14.26 -6.68 4.06
C GLN A 364 14.45 -7.33 5.45
N GLY A 365 13.60 -8.31 5.76
CA GLY A 365 13.62 -9.02 7.05
C GLY A 365 12.79 -8.38 8.15
N ARG A 366 12.42 -7.09 8.04
CA ARG A 366 11.59 -6.38 9.03
C ARG A 366 10.11 -6.51 8.70
N GLN A 367 9.27 -6.83 9.69
CA GLN A 367 7.82 -6.99 9.51
C GLN A 367 7.05 -5.86 10.23
N ILE A 368 5.92 -5.44 9.66
CA ILE A 368 5.05 -4.40 10.25
C ILE A 368 4.58 -4.76 11.67
N LEU A 369 4.38 -6.05 11.93
CA LEU A 369 3.92 -6.54 13.23
C LEU A 369 5.02 -6.44 14.30
N ASP A 370 6.29 -6.37 13.93
CA ASP A 370 7.40 -6.24 14.88
C ASP A 370 7.30 -4.92 15.62
N ALA A 371 7.05 -3.82 14.90
CA ALA A 371 6.84 -2.50 15.49
C ALA A 371 5.60 -2.44 16.40
N VAL A 372 4.51 -3.11 16.02
CA VAL A 372 3.28 -3.16 16.83
C VAL A 372 3.48 -3.99 18.10
N LEU A 373 4.22 -5.11 18.01
CA LEU A 373 4.59 -5.92 19.17
C LEU A 373 5.41 -5.08 20.15
N ILE A 374 6.50 -4.46 19.67
CA ILE A 374 7.36 -3.59 20.50
C ILE A 374 6.51 -2.51 21.19
N ALA A 375 5.71 -1.76 20.44
CA ALA A 375 4.91 -0.67 20.99
C ALA A 375 3.92 -1.15 22.07
N ASN A 376 3.27 -2.31 21.91
CA ASN A 376 2.35 -2.84 22.93
C ASN A 376 3.09 -3.24 24.21
N GLU A 377 4.22 -3.93 24.10
CA GLU A 377 4.99 -4.40 25.25
C GLU A 377 5.57 -3.23 26.06
N ILE A 378 6.09 -2.21 25.37
CA ILE A 378 6.66 -1.01 25.98
C ILE A 378 5.61 -0.20 26.72
N VAL A 379 4.44 0.03 26.10
CA VAL A 379 3.34 0.78 26.71
C VAL A 379 2.79 0.04 27.93
N ASP A 380 2.67 -1.28 27.87
CA ASP A 380 2.20 -2.09 29.00
C ASP A 380 3.22 -2.12 30.15
N GLU A 381 4.52 -2.23 29.85
CA GLU A 381 5.59 -2.14 30.85
C GLU A 381 5.56 -0.80 31.59
N LYS A 382 5.52 0.31 30.86
CA LYS A 382 5.46 1.65 31.46
C LYS A 382 4.21 1.82 32.33
N ARG A 383 3.04 1.37 31.85
CA ARG A 383 1.81 1.34 32.67
C ARG A 383 1.99 0.58 33.97
N ARG A 384 2.58 -0.62 33.92
CA ARG A 384 2.80 -1.48 35.09
C ARG A 384 3.81 -0.92 36.08
N SER A 385 4.83 -0.22 35.60
CA SER A 385 5.83 0.42 36.46
C SER A 385 5.25 1.54 37.32
N GLY A 386 4.06 2.06 36.96
CA GLY A 386 3.47 3.24 37.59
C GLY A 386 4.15 4.55 37.19
N GLU A 387 5.23 4.50 36.42
CA GLU A 387 5.93 5.69 35.92
C GLU A 387 5.07 6.44 34.90
N GLU A 388 5.11 7.76 34.98
CA GLU A 388 4.50 8.65 34.00
C GLU A 388 5.27 8.61 32.68
N GLY A 389 4.56 8.79 31.57
CA GLY A 389 5.18 8.94 30.26
C GLY A 389 4.17 9.37 29.20
N VAL A 390 4.67 9.88 28.09
CA VAL A 390 3.85 10.29 26.95
C VAL A 390 4.26 9.55 25.68
N VAL A 391 3.25 9.25 24.87
CA VAL A 391 3.41 8.69 23.53
C VAL A 391 2.96 9.76 22.53
N PHE A 392 3.87 10.20 21.67
CA PHE A 392 3.58 11.21 20.65
C PHE A 392 3.54 10.56 19.27
N LYS A 393 2.36 10.55 18.66
CA LYS A 393 2.14 10.05 17.31
C LYS A 393 2.18 11.21 16.32
N ILE A 394 3.17 11.17 15.44
CA ILE A 394 3.44 12.21 14.44
C ILE A 394 2.66 11.93 13.15
N ASP A 395 2.10 12.98 12.55
CA ASP A 395 1.55 12.98 11.18
C ASP A 395 2.36 13.94 10.30
N PHE A 396 2.91 13.48 9.18
CA PHE A 396 3.63 14.34 8.23
C PHE A 396 2.69 14.93 7.18
N GLU A 397 2.83 16.22 6.88
CA GLU A 397 2.05 16.86 5.84
C GLU A 397 2.52 16.44 4.44
N LYS A 398 1.71 15.62 3.76
CA LYS A 398 1.97 15.16 2.38
C LYS A 398 3.43 14.69 2.21
N ALA A 399 3.84 13.77 3.09
CA ALA A 399 5.25 13.41 3.31
C ALA A 399 6.05 13.17 2.01
N TYR A 400 5.49 12.45 1.03
CA TYR A 400 6.17 12.20 -0.24
C TYR A 400 6.35 13.48 -1.07
N ASP A 401 5.33 14.35 -1.13
CA ASP A 401 5.29 15.47 -2.06
C ASP A 401 6.25 16.61 -1.69
N HIS A 402 6.71 16.68 -0.43
CA HIS A 402 7.53 17.78 0.07
C HIS A 402 9.03 17.48 0.23
N VAL A 403 9.47 16.23 0.02
CA VAL A 403 10.89 15.85 0.18
C VAL A 403 11.81 16.73 -0.67
N SER A 404 12.81 17.35 -0.03
CA SER A 404 13.85 18.11 -0.71
C SER A 404 14.83 17.18 -1.44
N TRP A 405 15.06 17.43 -2.74
CA TRP A 405 16.00 16.64 -3.54
C TRP A 405 17.45 16.88 -3.17
N ASP A 406 17.80 18.12 -2.81
CA ASP A 406 19.16 18.46 -2.38
C ASP A 406 19.49 17.78 -1.05
N PHE A 407 18.51 17.73 -0.13
CA PHE A 407 18.67 17.00 1.11
C PHE A 407 18.80 15.49 0.88
N LEU A 408 17.98 14.92 -0.02
CA LEU A 408 18.10 13.51 -0.38
C LEU A 408 19.48 13.19 -0.97
N ASP A 409 20.01 14.02 -1.85
CA ASP A 409 21.34 13.84 -2.44
C ASP A 409 22.45 13.91 -1.37
N HIS A 410 22.33 14.85 -0.40
CA HIS A 410 23.21 14.93 0.76
C HIS A 410 23.13 13.67 1.64
N VAL A 411 21.94 13.10 1.87
CA VAL A 411 21.77 11.84 2.62
C VAL A 411 22.42 10.67 1.88
N LEU A 412 22.26 10.58 0.56
CA LEU A 412 22.90 9.55 -0.25
C LEU A 412 24.43 9.66 -0.20
N GLU A 413 24.96 10.89 -0.28
CA GLU A 413 26.39 11.15 -0.12
C GLU A 413 26.92 10.62 1.22
N LYS A 414 26.29 11.00 2.33
CA LYS A 414 26.75 10.64 3.67
C LYS A 414 26.58 9.17 4.00
N LYS A 415 25.64 8.49 3.35
CA LYS A 415 25.45 7.04 3.47
C LYS A 415 26.36 6.22 2.55
N GLY A 416 27.32 6.85 1.85
CA GLY A 416 28.34 6.15 1.07
C GLY A 416 27.88 5.71 -0.33
N PHE A 417 26.78 6.26 -0.85
CA PHE A 417 26.37 5.98 -2.23
C PHE A 417 27.30 6.70 -3.21
N SER A 418 27.67 6.02 -4.28
CA SER A 418 28.62 6.55 -5.27
C SER A 418 28.07 7.79 -6.01
N PRO A 419 28.96 8.62 -6.58
CA PRO A 419 28.56 9.74 -7.43
C PRO A 419 27.69 9.31 -8.63
N ARG A 420 27.96 8.14 -9.20
CA ARG A 420 27.17 7.59 -10.33
C ARG A 420 25.75 7.26 -9.89
N TRP A 421 25.60 6.53 -8.79
CA TRP A 421 24.29 6.20 -8.24
C TRP A 421 23.47 7.46 -7.93
N ARG A 422 24.11 8.45 -7.30
CA ARG A 422 23.49 9.76 -7.01
C ARG A 422 23.00 10.48 -8.27
N LYS A 423 23.79 10.49 -9.34
CA LYS A 423 23.37 11.06 -10.63
C LYS A 423 22.17 10.33 -11.23
N TRP A 424 22.13 8.99 -11.14
CA TRP A 424 20.94 8.23 -11.54
C TRP A 424 19.71 8.62 -10.73
N MET A 425 19.82 8.72 -9.40
CA MET A 425 18.71 9.15 -8.54
C MET A 425 18.25 10.57 -8.89
N LYS A 426 19.19 11.50 -9.08
CA LYS A 426 18.90 12.88 -9.51
C LYS A 426 18.18 12.89 -10.85
N GLY A 427 18.66 12.13 -11.83
CA GLY A 427 18.02 11.99 -13.14
C GLY A 427 16.60 11.42 -13.06
N CYS A 428 16.37 10.41 -12.20
CA CYS A 428 15.05 9.82 -11.98
C CYS A 428 14.04 10.85 -11.46
N LEU A 429 14.49 11.78 -10.60
CA LEU A 429 13.64 12.77 -9.94
C LEU A 429 13.47 14.03 -10.79
N SER A 430 14.57 14.63 -11.28
CA SER A 430 14.57 15.96 -11.88
C SER A 430 14.07 16.02 -13.32
N THR A 431 14.07 14.90 -14.03
CA THR A 431 13.60 14.83 -15.43
C THR A 431 12.11 14.52 -15.56
N VAL A 432 11.40 14.38 -14.43
CA VAL A 432 9.98 14.07 -14.43
C VAL A 432 9.17 15.19 -15.05
N SER A 433 8.16 14.80 -15.82
CA SER A 433 7.12 15.71 -16.28
C SER A 433 5.75 15.15 -15.90
N PHE A 434 4.93 15.99 -15.26
CA PHE A 434 3.58 15.60 -14.83
C PHE A 434 2.52 16.18 -15.74
N THR A 435 1.57 15.34 -16.11
CA THR A 435 0.31 15.75 -16.73
C THR A 435 -0.84 15.27 -15.87
N ILE A 436 -1.85 16.10 -15.64
CA ILE A 436 -2.92 15.79 -14.69
C ILE A 436 -4.06 15.11 -15.43
N LEU A 437 -4.50 13.96 -14.93
CA LEU A 437 -5.61 13.20 -15.47
C LEU A 437 -6.87 13.44 -14.63
N VAL A 438 -7.77 14.28 -15.14
CA VAL A 438 -9.06 14.60 -14.50
C VAL A 438 -10.19 13.95 -15.31
N ASN A 439 -10.94 13.06 -14.67
CA ASN A 439 -12.08 12.34 -15.27
C ASN A 439 -11.77 11.66 -16.63
N GLY A 440 -10.52 11.25 -16.85
CA GLY A 440 -10.09 10.56 -18.07
C GLY A 440 -9.51 11.47 -19.15
N ASN A 441 -9.49 12.78 -18.95
CA ASN A 441 -8.83 13.74 -19.84
C ASN A 441 -7.53 14.26 -19.22
N SER A 442 -6.48 14.38 -20.03
CA SER A 442 -5.17 14.90 -19.62
C SER A 442 -5.05 16.39 -19.93
N LYS A 443 -4.71 17.24 -18.94
CA LYS A 443 -4.42 18.67 -19.14
C LYS A 443 -3.13 19.07 -18.42
N GLY A 444 -2.42 20.03 -19.03
CA GLY A 444 -1.29 20.76 -18.46
C GLY A 444 0.02 19.98 -18.35
N TRP A 445 1.08 20.73 -18.05
CA TRP A 445 2.44 20.24 -17.86
C TRP A 445 3.06 20.90 -16.64
N VAL A 446 3.35 20.11 -15.61
CA VAL A 446 3.97 20.57 -14.37
C VAL A 446 5.36 19.96 -14.27
N LYS A 447 6.37 20.82 -14.15
CA LYS A 447 7.75 20.42 -13.83
C LYS A 447 7.94 20.46 -12.32
N ALA A 448 8.38 19.36 -11.74
CA ALA A 448 8.68 19.32 -10.32
C ALA A 448 10.10 19.78 -10.02
N SER A 449 10.28 20.34 -8.83
CA SER A 449 11.57 20.70 -8.24
C SER A 449 11.78 20.11 -6.84
N ARG A 450 10.77 19.41 -6.32
CA ARG A 450 10.83 18.64 -5.07
C ARG A 450 9.82 17.48 -5.10
N GLY A 451 9.90 16.62 -4.10
CA GLY A 451 8.94 15.55 -3.84
C GLY A 451 9.29 14.23 -4.52
N LEU A 452 8.70 13.16 -4.01
CA LEU A 452 8.82 11.79 -4.50
C LEU A 452 7.48 11.34 -5.07
N ARG A 453 7.54 10.57 -6.17
CA ARG A 453 6.32 10.12 -6.87
C ARG A 453 5.58 9.04 -6.10
N GLN A 454 4.31 9.28 -5.82
CA GLN A 454 3.47 8.26 -5.22
C GLN A 454 3.02 7.23 -6.28
N GLY A 455 3.56 6.01 -6.21
CA GLY A 455 3.30 4.94 -7.19
C GLY A 455 4.52 4.52 -8.01
N ASP A 456 5.64 5.22 -7.84
CA ASP A 456 6.95 4.83 -8.35
C ASP A 456 7.57 3.74 -7.43
N PRO A 457 8.08 2.61 -7.97
CA PRO A 457 8.76 1.58 -7.20
C PRO A 457 9.97 2.07 -6.37
N LEU A 458 10.64 3.13 -6.81
CA LEU A 458 11.86 3.65 -6.19
C LEU A 458 11.58 4.58 -5.01
N SER A 459 10.53 5.41 -5.11
CA SER A 459 10.18 6.43 -4.11
C SER A 459 10.11 5.94 -2.66
N PRO A 460 9.51 4.78 -2.32
CA PRO A 460 9.41 4.36 -0.93
C PRO A 460 10.77 4.14 -0.26
N PHE A 461 11.76 3.64 -1.01
CA PHE A 461 13.10 3.37 -0.50
C PHE A 461 13.89 4.66 -0.28
N LEU A 462 13.76 5.62 -1.21
CA LEU A 462 14.34 6.96 -1.05
C LEU A 462 13.72 7.70 0.14
N PHE A 463 12.40 7.55 0.32
CA PHE A 463 11.71 8.10 1.49
C PHE A 463 12.25 7.50 2.79
N THR A 464 12.43 6.18 2.86
CA THR A 464 13.00 5.52 4.06
C THR A 464 14.38 6.07 4.43
N LEU A 465 15.25 6.34 3.45
CA LEU A 465 16.57 6.93 3.69
C LEU A 465 16.49 8.34 4.30
N VAL A 466 15.55 9.16 3.82
CA VAL A 466 15.30 10.52 4.34
C VAL A 466 14.70 10.47 5.75
N ALA A 467 13.73 9.59 5.98
CA ALA A 467 13.06 9.43 7.27
C ALA A 467 14.01 8.89 8.35
N ASP A 468 14.96 8.02 7.99
CA ASP A 468 16.01 7.50 8.88
C ASP A 468 16.86 8.60 9.51
N VAL A 469 17.01 9.75 8.85
CA VAL A 469 17.75 10.89 9.43
C VAL A 469 17.06 11.44 10.69
N LEU A 470 15.73 11.44 10.75
CA LEU A 470 15.01 11.82 11.97
C LEU A 470 15.34 10.85 13.11
N SER A 471 15.38 9.54 12.83
CA SER A 471 15.79 8.53 13.82
C SER A 471 17.20 8.82 14.36
N ARG A 472 18.14 9.14 13.47
CA ARG A 472 19.54 9.45 13.84
C ARG A 472 19.68 10.75 14.61
N LEU A 473 18.89 11.77 14.28
CA LEU A 473 18.84 13.03 15.04
C LEU A 473 18.34 12.79 16.47
N LEU A 474 17.32 11.94 16.65
CA LEU A 474 16.80 11.57 17.96
C LEU A 474 17.85 10.80 18.78
N LEU A 475 18.48 9.78 18.19
CA LEU A 475 19.54 9.01 18.86
C LEU A 475 20.72 9.87 19.28
N ARG A 476 21.16 10.81 18.43
CA ARG A 476 22.24 11.73 18.78
C ARG A 476 21.86 12.69 19.91
N ALA A 477 20.59 13.11 19.97
CA ALA A 477 20.10 13.87 21.11
C ALA A 477 20.09 13.02 22.39
N GLU A 478 19.90 11.71 22.29
CA GLU A 478 19.95 10.80 23.44
C GLU A 478 21.38 10.52 23.95
N GLU A 479 22.34 10.26 23.06
CA GLU A 479 23.72 9.90 23.42
C GLU A 479 24.44 10.99 24.23
N ARG A 480 24.17 12.26 23.93
CA ARG A 480 24.73 13.41 24.65
C ARG A 480 24.28 13.48 26.11
N ASN A 481 23.14 12.86 26.46
CA ASN A 481 22.64 12.79 27.84
C ASN A 481 23.48 11.84 28.72
N LEU A 482 24.24 10.91 28.12
CA LEU A 482 25.03 9.91 28.86
C LEU A 482 26.46 10.37 29.20
N GLN A 483 27.02 11.35 28.48
CA GLN A 483 28.43 11.73 28.60
C GLN A 483 28.71 12.88 29.57
N GLY A 484 27.72 13.68 29.97
CA GLY A 484 27.84 14.64 31.09
C GLY A 484 29.03 15.62 31.03
N ASP A 485 29.60 15.87 29.85
CA ASP A 485 30.85 16.62 29.71
C ASP A 485 30.61 18.08 29.26
N PRO A 486 30.91 19.09 30.10
CA PRO A 486 30.70 20.50 29.78
C PRO A 486 31.80 21.12 28.89
N LEU A 487 32.81 20.36 28.46
CA LEU A 487 34.04 20.93 27.85
C LEU A 487 34.42 20.45 26.44
N SER A 488 33.47 19.93 25.65
CA SER A 488 33.66 19.84 24.19
C SER A 488 32.63 20.60 23.32
N PRO A 489 32.33 21.91 23.55
CA PRO A 489 31.39 22.62 22.68
C PRO A 489 31.97 23.13 21.34
N PHE A 490 33.24 22.88 20.98
CA PHE A 490 33.90 23.74 19.96
C PHE A 490 34.69 23.13 18.80
N LEU A 491 34.79 21.81 18.60
CA LEU A 491 35.53 21.27 17.44
C LEU A 491 34.70 20.29 16.60
N PHE A 492 34.14 20.83 15.50
CA PHE A 492 33.42 20.17 14.39
C PHE A 492 32.00 19.67 14.76
N THR A 493 30.88 20.10 14.16
CA THR A 493 30.57 20.18 12.72
C THR A 493 29.25 20.99 12.47
N ILE A 494 29.29 21.89 11.46
CA ILE A 494 28.24 22.60 10.67
C ILE A 494 27.62 23.95 11.09
N VAL A 495 27.68 24.82 10.08
CA VAL A 495 26.88 26.02 9.76
C VAL A 495 25.36 25.74 9.77
N ALA A 496 24.76 25.79 10.94
CA ALA A 496 23.39 26.27 11.12
C ALA A 496 23.38 27.04 12.44
N ASP A 497 23.67 28.34 12.38
CA ASP A 497 23.74 29.24 13.54
C ASP A 497 22.47 29.13 14.43
N VAL A 498 21.33 28.75 13.82
CA VAL A 498 20.07 28.47 14.52
C VAL A 498 20.04 27.10 15.20
N LEU A 499 20.47 26.01 14.53
CA LEU A 499 20.51 24.67 15.14
C LEU A 499 21.53 24.62 16.28
N SER A 500 22.69 25.27 16.12
CA SER A 500 23.69 25.41 17.19
C SER A 500 23.13 26.18 18.37
N ARG A 501 22.46 27.32 18.18
CA ARG A 501 21.82 28.07 19.28
C ARG A 501 20.65 27.34 19.93
N MET A 502 19.89 26.53 19.18
CA MET A 502 18.80 25.70 19.72
C MET A 502 19.34 24.48 20.48
N LEU A 503 20.42 23.86 20.01
CA LEU A 503 21.09 22.76 20.71
C LEU A 503 21.85 23.25 21.95
N LEU A 504 22.47 24.44 21.90
CA LEU A 504 23.07 25.12 23.07
C LEU A 504 21.99 25.51 24.11
N LYS A 505 20.77 25.89 23.70
CA LYS A 505 19.64 26.07 24.64
C LYS A 505 19.05 24.76 25.16
N ALA A 506 19.14 23.69 24.38
CA ALA A 506 18.76 22.35 24.80
C ALA A 506 19.82 21.72 25.74
N GLU A 507 21.05 22.26 25.77
CA GLU A 507 22.13 21.89 26.68
C GLU A 507 21.87 22.33 28.13
N GLU A 508 21.08 23.39 28.33
CA GLU A 508 20.69 23.88 29.66
C GLU A 508 19.49 23.12 30.28
N ARG A 509 18.85 22.19 29.54
CA ARG A 509 17.59 21.52 29.93
C ARG A 509 17.62 20.01 29.66
N SER A 510 16.90 19.23 30.47
CA SER A 510 16.94 17.75 30.43
C SER A 510 16.64 17.19 29.02
N MET A 511 17.57 16.40 28.48
CA MET A 511 17.54 15.85 27.11
C MET A 511 16.64 14.59 26.97
N LEU A 512 16.20 14.29 25.74
CA LEU A 512 15.31 13.17 25.39
C LEU A 512 15.82 11.83 25.96
N GLU A 513 15.03 11.19 26.83
CA GLU A 513 15.46 9.95 27.51
C GLU A 513 14.85 8.68 26.92
N GLY A 514 13.73 8.77 26.21
CA GLY A 514 12.98 7.60 25.76
C GLY A 514 12.42 6.73 26.90
N PHE A 515 11.76 5.62 26.57
CA PHE A 515 11.32 4.66 27.59
C PHE A 515 12.41 3.64 27.88
N ARG A 516 12.68 3.41 29.16
CA ARG A 516 13.55 2.33 29.65
C ARG A 516 12.70 1.13 30.01
N VAL A 517 13.03 -0.03 29.45
CA VAL A 517 12.13 -1.18 29.41
C VAL A 517 12.87 -2.43 29.88
N GLY A 518 12.24 -3.20 30.77
CA GLY A 518 12.77 -4.47 31.25
C GLY A 518 13.92 -4.35 32.26
N ARG A 519 14.55 -5.49 32.59
CA ARG A 519 15.58 -5.60 33.65
C ARG A 519 16.87 -4.90 33.26
N ASP A 520 17.25 -5.02 32.00
CA ASP A 520 18.48 -4.43 31.46
C ASP A 520 18.30 -2.94 31.11
N ARG A 521 17.12 -2.38 31.44
CA ARG A 521 16.70 -1.00 31.13
C ARG A 521 16.94 -0.62 29.67
N PHE A 522 16.70 -1.57 28.76
CA PHE A 522 16.80 -1.37 27.32
C PHE A 522 15.96 -0.16 26.89
N ARG A 523 16.58 0.77 26.18
CA ARG A 523 15.96 2.07 25.85
C ARG A 523 15.33 2.04 24.48
N VAL A 524 14.11 2.56 24.37
CA VAL A 524 13.42 2.79 23.11
C VAL A 524 12.75 4.15 23.14
N SER A 525 13.22 5.06 22.28
CA SER A 525 12.70 6.41 22.16
C SER A 525 11.69 6.57 21.02
N HIS A 526 11.80 5.76 19.97
CA HIS A 526 10.93 5.89 18.80
C HIS A 526 10.78 4.59 17.99
N LEU A 527 9.69 4.52 17.25
CA LEU A 527 9.43 3.52 16.23
C LEU A 527 8.90 4.21 14.98
N GLN A 528 9.54 3.93 13.84
CA GLN A 528 9.14 4.46 12.55
C GLN A 528 8.74 3.33 11.62
N PHE A 529 7.65 3.54 10.88
CA PHE A 529 7.27 2.69 9.77
C PHE A 529 6.83 3.58 8.61
N ALA A 530 7.79 3.95 7.77
CA ALA A 530 7.62 4.95 6.72
C ALA A 530 7.19 6.29 7.35
N ASP A 531 6.02 6.83 6.99
CA ASP A 531 5.49 8.07 7.53
C ASP A 531 4.86 7.92 8.93
N ASP A 532 4.42 6.71 9.31
CA ASP A 532 3.86 6.44 10.64
C ASP A 532 4.97 6.40 11.71
N THR A 533 5.12 7.49 12.47
CA THR A 533 6.14 7.63 13.53
C THR A 533 5.48 7.75 14.90
N ILE A 534 5.94 6.94 15.85
CA ILE A 534 5.60 7.07 17.28
C ILE A 534 6.88 7.34 18.07
N LEU A 535 6.80 8.33 18.96
CA LEU A 535 7.84 8.69 19.91
C LEU A 535 7.38 8.39 21.34
N PHE A 536 8.31 7.98 22.17
CA PHE A 536 8.14 7.71 23.59
C PHE A 536 9.03 8.70 24.36
N ALA A 537 8.44 9.50 25.23
CA ALA A 537 9.14 10.53 25.99
C ALA A 537 8.58 10.62 27.42
N ASN A 538 9.33 11.17 28.37
CA ASN A 538 8.81 11.37 29.72
C ASN A 538 7.78 12.51 29.76
N SER A 539 7.06 12.65 30.87
CA SER A 539 6.05 13.71 31.08
C SER A 539 6.65 15.12 31.29
N CYS A 540 7.85 15.38 30.80
CA CYS A 540 8.55 16.65 30.98
C CYS A 540 8.25 17.65 29.85
N ALA A 541 7.72 18.83 30.19
CA ALA A 541 7.42 19.87 29.22
C ALA A 541 8.67 20.37 28.47
N GLU A 542 9.83 20.42 29.12
CA GLU A 542 11.09 20.86 28.50
C GLU A 542 11.58 19.87 27.44
N GLU A 543 11.46 18.57 27.72
CA GLU A 543 11.78 17.50 26.79
C GLU A 543 10.90 17.59 25.53
N LEU A 544 9.60 17.86 25.72
CA LEU A 544 8.67 18.03 24.60
C LEU A 544 8.94 19.29 23.77
N GLN A 545 9.36 20.40 24.38
CA GLN A 545 9.77 21.60 23.63
C GLN A 545 11.04 21.36 22.80
N THR A 546 11.99 20.62 23.35
CA THR A 546 13.20 20.20 22.62
C THR A 546 12.83 19.32 21.44
N LEU A 547 11.92 18.37 21.63
CA LEU A 547 11.39 17.53 20.56
C LEU A 547 10.70 18.34 19.47
N LYS A 548 9.81 19.28 19.85
CA LYS A 548 9.14 20.19 18.90
C LYS A 548 10.15 20.95 18.05
N SER A 549 11.18 21.50 18.69
CA SER A 549 12.27 22.22 18.03
C SER A 549 13.01 21.34 17.03
N LEU A 550 13.37 20.12 17.41
CA LEU A 550 14.03 19.15 16.54
C LEU A 550 13.17 18.81 15.31
N LEU A 551 11.87 18.57 15.52
CA LEU A 551 10.92 18.27 14.43
C LEU A 551 10.74 19.44 13.47
N LEU A 552 10.70 20.68 13.98
CA LEU A 552 10.61 21.88 13.15
C LEU A 552 11.87 22.05 12.28
N VAL A 553 13.06 21.88 12.87
CA VAL A 553 14.31 22.00 12.11
C VAL A 553 14.45 20.87 11.10
N PHE A 554 14.14 19.63 11.49
CA PHE A 554 14.09 18.50 10.54
C PHE A 554 13.14 18.79 9.37
N GLY A 555 11.97 19.37 9.63
CA GLY A 555 11.01 19.75 8.59
C GLY A 555 11.49 20.87 7.68
N GLN A 556 12.30 21.81 8.18
CA GLN A 556 12.92 22.86 7.36
C GLN A 556 14.01 22.30 6.43
N ILE A 557 14.85 21.39 6.94
CA ILE A 557 15.98 20.83 6.18
C ILE A 557 15.50 19.80 5.16
N SER A 558 14.68 18.84 5.60
CA SER A 558 14.25 17.72 4.75
C SER A 558 13.05 18.03 3.86
N GLY A 559 12.31 19.10 4.19
CA GLY A 559 11.00 19.38 3.64
C GLY A 559 9.85 18.57 4.27
N LEU A 560 10.14 17.59 5.13
CA LEU A 560 9.13 16.77 5.83
C LEU A 560 8.53 17.51 7.02
N LYS A 561 7.57 18.38 6.73
CA LYS A 561 6.87 19.15 7.76
C LYS A 561 5.91 18.26 8.55
N VAL A 562 6.02 18.34 9.88
CA VAL A 562 5.06 17.71 10.79
C VAL A 562 3.78 18.54 10.84
N ASN A 563 2.64 17.87 10.71
CA ASN A 563 1.32 18.45 10.91
C ASN A 563 0.92 18.28 12.38
N LEU A 564 1.18 19.31 13.19
CA LEU A 564 0.90 19.28 14.64
C LEU A 564 -0.61 19.17 14.93
N ASP A 565 -1.48 19.77 14.11
CA ASP A 565 -2.95 19.69 14.24
C ASP A 565 -3.53 18.27 14.09
N LYS A 566 -2.82 17.42 13.35
CA LYS A 566 -3.16 16.00 13.13
C LYS A 566 -2.34 15.05 13.99
N SER A 567 -1.25 15.53 14.57
CA SER A 567 -0.44 14.76 15.52
C SER A 567 -1.17 14.67 16.86
N ASN A 568 -0.98 13.57 17.57
CA ASN A 568 -1.71 13.31 18.83
C ASN A 568 -0.74 12.89 19.93
N LEU A 569 -1.00 13.40 21.13
CA LEU A 569 -0.27 13.07 22.36
C LEU A 569 -1.17 12.21 23.25
N PHE A 570 -0.58 11.14 23.81
CA PHE A 570 -1.27 10.18 24.65
C PHE A 570 -0.52 10.02 25.97
N GLY A 571 -1.21 10.20 27.10
CA GLY A 571 -0.62 10.05 28.43
C GLY A 571 -0.64 8.61 28.93
N ILE A 572 0.40 8.19 29.64
CA ILE A 572 0.49 6.93 30.37
C ILE A 572 0.66 7.27 31.84
N ASN A 573 -0.23 6.75 32.69
CA ASN A 573 -0.25 7.04 34.14
C ASN A 573 -0.30 8.54 34.48
N LEU A 574 -0.83 9.35 33.56
CA LEU A 574 -0.97 10.80 33.68
C LEU A 574 -2.43 11.19 33.84
N ASP A 575 -2.68 12.27 34.56
CA ASP A 575 -3.99 12.89 34.62
C ASP A 575 -4.29 13.71 33.35
N GLN A 576 -5.57 13.92 33.08
CA GLN A 576 -6.02 14.56 31.84
C GLN A 576 -5.66 16.05 31.77
N ASN A 577 -5.52 16.73 32.92
CA ASN A 577 -5.17 18.14 32.95
C ASN A 577 -3.69 18.33 32.59
N HIS A 578 -2.81 17.52 33.16
CA HIS A 578 -1.39 17.52 32.80
C HIS A 578 -1.20 17.13 31.32
N LEU A 579 -1.88 16.09 30.83
CA LEU A 579 -1.81 15.72 29.41
C LEU A 579 -2.25 16.86 28.49
N SER A 580 -3.33 17.58 28.85
CA SER A 580 -3.83 18.71 28.08
C SER A 580 -2.83 19.88 28.07
N SER A 581 -2.16 20.15 29.20
CA SER A 581 -1.11 21.15 29.30
C SER A 581 0.09 20.82 28.40
N LEU A 582 0.55 19.56 28.41
CA LEU A 582 1.64 19.09 27.55
C LEU A 582 1.25 19.17 26.07
N ALA A 583 0.02 18.79 25.73
CA ALA A 583 -0.48 18.84 24.35
C ALA A 583 -0.56 20.28 23.82
N LEU A 584 -1.01 21.24 24.64
CA LEU A 584 -1.01 22.67 24.32
C LEU A 584 0.42 23.19 24.07
N SER A 585 1.40 22.75 24.87
CA SER A 585 2.80 23.16 24.67
C SER A 585 3.35 22.71 23.30
N LEU A 586 2.91 21.55 22.82
CA LEU A 586 3.28 20.97 21.53
C LEU A 586 2.44 21.46 20.34
N ASP A 587 1.42 22.30 20.58
CA ASP A 587 0.38 22.66 19.60
C ASP A 587 -0.30 21.43 18.96
N CYS A 588 -0.57 20.39 19.75
CA CYS A 588 -1.16 19.13 19.28
C CYS A 588 -2.39 18.72 20.08
N LYS A 589 -3.06 17.64 19.68
CA LYS A 589 -4.27 17.15 20.34
C LYS A 589 -3.94 16.11 21.41
N ALA A 590 -4.46 16.31 22.62
CA ALA A 590 -4.54 15.25 23.62
C ALA A 590 -5.60 14.22 23.18
N SER A 591 -5.31 12.94 23.32
CA SER A 591 -6.23 11.86 22.97
C SER A 591 -6.13 10.69 23.93
N ASP A 592 -7.22 9.90 24.01
CA ASP A 592 -7.33 8.78 24.92
C ASP A 592 -6.93 7.44 24.28
N TRP A 593 -6.71 6.44 25.15
CA TRP A 593 -6.43 5.06 24.76
C TRP A 593 -7.73 4.26 24.52
N PRO A 594 -7.72 3.23 23.65
CA PRO A 594 -6.57 2.68 22.90
C PRO A 594 -6.28 3.44 21.60
N ILE A 595 -5.01 3.46 21.19
CA ILE A 595 -4.57 4.20 20.00
C ILE A 595 -4.42 3.27 18.80
N LEU A 596 -4.79 3.71 17.60
CA LEU A 596 -4.61 2.93 16.38
C LEU A 596 -3.20 3.20 15.81
N TYR A 597 -2.33 2.19 15.83
CA TYR A 597 -1.00 2.23 15.21
C TYR A 597 -0.85 1.11 14.20
N LEU A 598 -0.45 1.45 12.97
CA LEU A 598 -0.30 0.51 11.86
C LEU A 598 -1.55 -0.37 11.64
N GLY A 599 -2.73 0.12 12.00
CA GLY A 599 -4.00 -0.59 11.87
C GLY A 599 -4.33 -1.58 12.99
N LEU A 600 -3.55 -1.64 14.07
CA LEU A 600 -3.83 -2.42 15.29
C LEU A 600 -3.99 -1.50 16.51
N PRO A 601 -4.83 -1.87 17.50
CA PRO A 601 -4.99 -1.07 18.72
C PRO A 601 -3.80 -1.31 19.65
N LEU A 602 -3.17 -0.24 20.12
CA LEU A 602 -2.14 -0.29 21.17
C LEU A 602 -2.78 -0.06 22.54
N GLY A 603 -2.35 -0.84 23.53
CA GLY A 603 -2.78 -0.70 24.93
C GLY A 603 -4.26 -1.04 25.17
N GLY A 604 -4.96 -1.62 24.18
CA GLY A 604 -6.32 -2.13 24.30
C GLY A 604 -6.37 -3.50 25.00
N ASN A 605 -7.58 -3.96 25.35
CA ASN A 605 -7.79 -5.29 25.94
C ASN A 605 -8.31 -6.27 24.87
N PRO A 606 -7.49 -7.22 24.37
CA PRO A 606 -7.90 -8.19 23.35
C PRO A 606 -8.99 -9.17 23.78
N ILE A 607 -9.25 -9.31 25.08
CA ILE A 607 -10.31 -10.19 25.61
C ILE A 607 -11.69 -9.54 25.42
N ALA A 608 -11.75 -8.20 25.44
CA ALA A 608 -12.99 -7.47 25.27
C ALA A 608 -13.53 -7.66 23.84
N SER A 609 -14.83 -7.93 23.70
CA SER A 609 -15.46 -8.06 22.38
C SER A 609 -15.31 -6.80 21.53
N GLY A 610 -15.41 -5.62 22.16
CA GLY A 610 -15.30 -4.31 21.50
C GLY A 610 -13.95 -4.06 20.82
N PHE A 611 -12.88 -4.71 21.29
CA PHE A 611 -11.56 -4.63 20.66
C PHE A 611 -11.57 -5.16 19.21
N TRP A 612 -12.49 -6.09 18.91
CA TRP A 612 -12.59 -6.77 17.62
C TRP A 612 -13.65 -6.18 16.68
N ASP A 613 -14.39 -5.16 17.11
CA ASP A 613 -15.41 -4.50 16.30
C ASP A 613 -14.87 -3.96 14.96
N PRO A 614 -13.65 -3.36 14.88
CA PRO A 614 -13.10 -2.93 13.60
C PRO A 614 -12.95 -4.06 12.57
N VAL A 615 -12.67 -5.29 13.02
CA VAL A 615 -12.59 -6.48 12.16
C VAL A 615 -13.99 -6.88 11.70
N ILE A 616 -14.95 -6.95 12.62
CA ILE A 616 -16.34 -7.32 12.34
C ILE A 616 -16.97 -6.33 11.35
N GLU A 617 -16.80 -5.03 11.57
CA GLU A 617 -17.31 -3.99 10.67
C GLU A 617 -16.67 -4.05 9.29
N ARG A 618 -15.38 -4.39 9.20
CA ARG A 618 -14.69 -4.53 7.92
C ARG A 618 -15.20 -5.75 7.14
N VAL A 619 -15.49 -6.85 7.84
CA VAL A 619 -16.16 -8.02 7.26
C VAL A 619 -17.57 -7.64 6.79
N SER A 620 -18.36 -6.96 7.62
CA SER A 620 -19.72 -6.52 7.28
C SER A 620 -19.72 -5.61 6.04
N ARG A 621 -18.92 -4.54 6.04
CA ARG A 621 -18.82 -3.60 4.90
C ARG A 621 -18.41 -4.29 3.60
N ARG A 622 -17.61 -5.35 3.66
CA ARG A 622 -17.24 -6.15 2.48
C ARG A 622 -18.41 -7.00 1.99
N LEU A 623 -19.12 -7.64 2.91
CA LEU A 623 -20.33 -8.41 2.61
C LEU A 623 -21.44 -7.52 2.02
N ASP A 624 -21.66 -6.32 2.57
CA ASP A 624 -22.65 -5.36 2.07
C ASP A 624 -22.30 -4.86 0.67
N GLY A 625 -21.00 -4.70 0.39
CA GLY A 625 -20.51 -4.32 -0.93
C GLY A 625 -20.60 -5.44 -1.97
N TRP A 626 -20.79 -6.69 -1.56
CA TRP A 626 -21.00 -7.81 -2.46
C TRP A 626 -22.49 -8.03 -2.62
N GLN A 627 -23.02 -7.60 -3.76
CA GLN A 627 -24.41 -7.84 -4.12
C GLN A 627 -24.62 -9.36 -4.31
N LYS A 628 -24.93 -10.05 -3.20
CA LYS A 628 -25.00 -11.52 -3.06
C LYS A 628 -25.82 -12.18 -4.17
N ALA A 629 -26.84 -11.48 -4.66
CA ALA A 629 -27.71 -11.91 -5.75
C ALA A 629 -26.99 -12.19 -7.08
N TYR A 630 -25.83 -11.59 -7.32
CA TYR A 630 -25.11 -11.78 -8.58
C TYR A 630 -24.02 -12.84 -8.50
N LEU A 631 -23.62 -13.31 -7.31
CA LEU A 631 -22.49 -14.23 -7.17
C LEU A 631 -22.89 -15.70 -7.30
N SER A 632 -22.18 -16.46 -8.15
CA SER A 632 -22.28 -17.92 -8.19
C SER A 632 -21.84 -18.54 -6.86
N PHE A 633 -22.21 -19.80 -6.62
CA PHE A 633 -21.75 -20.52 -5.42
C PHE A 633 -20.22 -20.65 -5.40
N GLY A 634 -19.60 -20.97 -6.55
CA GLY A 634 -18.15 -20.95 -6.72
C GLY A 634 -17.51 -19.59 -6.43
N GLY A 635 -18.09 -18.50 -6.96
CA GLY A 635 -17.62 -17.14 -6.68
C GLY A 635 -17.70 -16.76 -5.20
N ARG A 636 -18.73 -17.24 -4.48
CA ARG A 636 -18.83 -17.06 -3.01
C ARG A 636 -17.75 -17.82 -2.26
N ILE A 637 -17.45 -19.07 -2.65
CA ILE A 637 -16.34 -19.85 -2.07
C ILE A 637 -15.01 -19.12 -2.28
N THR A 638 -14.73 -18.69 -3.52
CA THR A 638 -13.52 -17.96 -3.89
C THR A 638 -13.36 -16.67 -3.08
N LEU A 639 -14.43 -15.88 -2.93
CA LEU A 639 -14.45 -14.66 -2.12
C LEU A 639 -14.23 -14.92 -0.63
N LEU A 640 -14.81 -16.00 -0.11
CA LEU A 640 -14.64 -16.39 1.29
C LEU A 640 -13.19 -16.78 1.54
N HIS A 641 -12.60 -17.62 0.67
CA HIS A 641 -11.20 -18.04 0.77
C HIS A 641 -10.25 -16.87 0.64
N LEU A 642 -10.35 -16.07 -0.42
CA LEU A 642 -9.34 -15.07 -0.77
C LEU A 642 -9.50 -13.74 -0.03
N CYS A 643 -10.69 -13.44 0.49
CA CYS A 643 -10.95 -12.16 1.15
C CYS A 643 -11.41 -12.32 2.60
N LEU A 644 -12.60 -12.90 2.85
CA LEU A 644 -13.19 -12.89 4.20
C LEU A 644 -12.33 -13.61 5.24
N SER A 645 -11.73 -14.74 4.86
CA SER A 645 -10.86 -15.51 5.75
C SER A 645 -9.58 -14.77 6.12
N HIS A 646 -9.10 -13.88 5.25
CA HIS A 646 -7.86 -13.13 5.45
C HIS A 646 -8.06 -11.80 6.19
N ILE A 647 -9.26 -11.20 6.17
CA ILE A 647 -9.52 -9.91 6.85
C ILE A 647 -9.09 -9.94 8.34
N PRO A 648 -9.43 -10.96 9.14
CA PRO A 648 -9.02 -11.01 10.54
C PRO A 648 -7.52 -11.31 10.73
N SER A 649 -6.83 -11.84 9.72
CA SER A 649 -5.47 -12.40 9.87
C SER A 649 -4.47 -11.41 10.45
N TYR A 650 -4.64 -10.12 10.15
CA TYR A 650 -3.76 -9.10 10.68
C TYR A 650 -3.86 -8.97 12.22
N PHE A 651 -5.08 -8.96 12.77
CA PHE A 651 -5.29 -9.00 14.22
C PHE A 651 -4.90 -10.37 14.82
N LEU A 652 -5.29 -11.45 14.16
CA LEU A 652 -5.00 -12.82 14.60
C LEU A 652 -3.50 -13.15 14.61
N SER A 653 -2.66 -12.35 13.95
CA SER A 653 -1.21 -12.55 13.95
C SER A 653 -0.53 -12.06 15.22
N LEU A 654 -1.23 -11.28 16.05
CA LEU A 654 -0.65 -10.71 17.28
C LEU A 654 -1.51 -10.99 18.52
N PHE A 655 -2.84 -11.06 18.35
CA PHE A 655 -3.78 -11.19 19.46
C PHE A 655 -4.54 -12.52 19.41
N LYS A 656 -4.78 -13.12 20.58
CA LYS A 656 -5.65 -14.29 20.71
C LYS A 656 -7.10 -13.86 20.67
N ILE A 657 -7.87 -14.46 19.77
CA ILE A 657 -9.29 -14.14 19.58
C ILE A 657 -10.15 -14.84 20.66
N PRO A 658 -11.12 -14.13 21.28
CA PRO A 658 -12.12 -14.76 22.12
C PRO A 658 -13.03 -15.70 21.32
N THR A 659 -13.43 -16.82 21.91
CA THR A 659 -14.29 -17.83 21.26
C THR A 659 -15.60 -17.24 20.75
N SER A 660 -16.20 -16.31 21.50
CA SER A 660 -17.44 -15.62 21.11
C SER A 660 -17.27 -14.79 19.83
N VAL A 661 -16.15 -14.07 19.70
CA VAL A 661 -15.83 -13.26 18.51
C VAL A 661 -15.53 -14.17 17.32
N ALA A 662 -14.74 -15.23 17.52
CA ALA A 662 -14.45 -16.21 16.47
C ALA A 662 -15.75 -16.84 15.92
N ALA A 663 -16.66 -17.26 16.80
CA ALA A 663 -17.96 -17.80 16.43
C ALA A 663 -18.82 -16.79 15.65
N LYS A 664 -18.77 -15.50 16.02
CA LYS A 664 -19.46 -14.41 15.30
C LYS A 664 -18.93 -14.25 13.87
N VAL A 665 -17.61 -14.25 13.68
CA VAL A 665 -17.01 -14.13 12.34
C VAL A 665 -17.28 -15.38 11.49
N GLU A 666 -17.14 -16.58 12.05
CA GLU A 666 -17.46 -17.83 11.34
C GLU A 666 -18.94 -17.91 10.96
N ARG A 667 -19.84 -17.40 11.80
CA ARG A 667 -21.27 -17.26 11.46
C ARG A 667 -21.48 -16.36 10.26
N MET A 668 -20.84 -15.18 10.20
CA MET A 668 -20.95 -14.27 9.05
C MET A 668 -20.43 -14.92 7.75
N GLN A 669 -19.34 -15.68 7.84
CA GLN A 669 -18.77 -16.42 6.69
C GLN A 669 -19.75 -17.52 6.21
N ARG A 670 -20.31 -18.28 7.15
CA ARG A 670 -21.27 -19.35 6.86
C ARG A 670 -22.57 -18.80 6.27
N ASP A 671 -23.12 -17.74 6.86
CA ASP A 671 -24.33 -17.08 6.37
C ASP A 671 -24.10 -16.53 4.94
N PHE A 672 -22.92 -15.99 4.64
CA PHE A 672 -22.56 -15.56 3.29
C PHE A 672 -22.51 -16.73 2.29
N LEU A 673 -21.87 -17.84 2.66
CA LEU A 673 -21.73 -19.01 1.78
C LEU A 673 -23.09 -19.58 1.37
N TRP A 674 -24.03 -19.66 2.31
CA TRP A 674 -25.36 -20.26 2.08
C TRP A 674 -26.43 -19.26 1.64
N SER A 675 -26.19 -17.95 1.77
CA SER A 675 -27.12 -16.93 1.26
C SER A 675 -27.21 -16.93 -0.27
N GLY A 676 -28.37 -17.27 -0.84
CA GLY A 676 -28.60 -17.34 -2.30
C GLY A 676 -29.37 -16.14 -2.88
N VAL A 677 -29.75 -16.23 -4.16
CA VAL A 677 -30.66 -15.27 -4.82
C VAL A 677 -32.08 -15.47 -4.27
N GLY A 678 -32.67 -14.42 -3.70
CA GLY A 678 -33.98 -14.44 -3.04
C GLY A 678 -33.90 -14.01 -1.56
N GLU A 679 -34.93 -13.30 -1.09
CA GLU A 679 -35.02 -12.86 0.32
C GLU A 679 -35.34 -14.05 1.24
N GLY A 680 -34.47 -14.30 2.22
CA GLY A 680 -34.69 -15.33 3.24
C GLY A 680 -33.39 -15.94 3.78
N LYS A 681 -33.39 -16.32 5.06
CA LYS A 681 -32.36 -17.22 5.61
C LYS A 681 -32.52 -18.57 4.94
N ARG A 682 -31.48 -19.06 4.26
CA ARG A 682 -31.42 -20.44 3.79
C ARG A 682 -30.72 -21.30 4.85
N ASP A 683 -31.22 -22.52 5.02
CA ASP A 683 -30.61 -23.48 5.94
C ASP A 683 -29.19 -23.85 5.52
N HIS A 684 -28.33 -24.11 6.50
CA HIS A 684 -26.95 -24.53 6.26
C HIS A 684 -26.97 -26.02 5.90
N LEU A 685 -26.87 -26.33 4.60
CA LEU A 685 -27.01 -27.71 4.09
C LEU A 685 -25.94 -28.69 4.60
N VAL A 686 -24.77 -28.18 4.97
CA VAL A 686 -23.63 -28.99 5.44
C VAL A 686 -23.05 -28.35 6.70
N SER A 687 -22.68 -29.19 7.68
CA SER A 687 -22.06 -28.73 8.92
C SER A 687 -20.75 -27.98 8.66
N TRP A 688 -20.52 -26.89 9.39
CA TRP A 688 -19.36 -26.03 9.17
C TRP A 688 -18.03 -26.80 9.35
N ASP A 689 -18.00 -27.77 10.25
CA ASP A 689 -16.82 -28.61 10.48
C ASP A 689 -16.43 -29.44 9.25
N ILE A 690 -17.41 -29.94 8.49
CA ILE A 690 -17.15 -30.67 7.24
C ILE A 690 -16.68 -29.68 6.16
N VAL A 691 -17.36 -28.54 6.05
CA VAL A 691 -17.01 -27.47 5.09
C VAL A 691 -15.57 -26.97 5.31
N CYS A 692 -15.11 -26.93 6.56
CA CYS A 692 -13.76 -26.53 6.94
C CYS A 692 -12.65 -27.59 6.68
N LYS A 693 -12.98 -28.85 6.42
CA LYS A 693 -11.97 -29.89 6.11
C LYS A 693 -11.23 -29.58 4.82
N SER A 694 -10.04 -30.17 4.64
CA SER A 694 -9.29 -30.02 3.39
C SER A 694 -10.07 -30.58 2.20
N ARG A 695 -9.76 -30.08 0.99
CA ARG A 695 -10.37 -30.59 -0.25
C ARG A 695 -10.13 -32.08 -0.45
N LEU A 696 -8.97 -32.58 -0.03
CA LEU A 696 -8.63 -34.01 -0.05
C LEU A 696 -9.54 -34.85 0.86
N LYS A 697 -10.10 -34.26 1.93
CA LYS A 697 -11.01 -34.91 2.87
C LYS A 697 -12.49 -34.57 2.59
N GLY A 698 -12.81 -34.13 1.38
CA GLY A 698 -14.19 -33.79 0.95
C GLY A 698 -14.74 -32.47 1.48
N GLY A 699 -13.93 -31.64 2.14
CA GLY A 699 -14.33 -30.28 2.56
C GLY A 699 -14.02 -29.22 1.50
N LEU A 700 -14.35 -27.97 1.79
CA LEU A 700 -14.02 -26.85 0.90
C LEU A 700 -12.64 -26.25 1.21
N GLY A 701 -12.04 -26.58 2.34
CA GLY A 701 -10.72 -26.10 2.77
C GLY A 701 -10.76 -24.76 3.50
N PHE A 702 -11.88 -24.40 4.13
CA PHE A 702 -11.93 -23.19 4.96
C PHE A 702 -11.25 -23.46 6.31
N GLY A 703 -10.11 -22.85 6.59
CA GLY A 703 -9.47 -23.00 7.89
C GLY A 703 -10.32 -22.40 9.01
N LYS A 704 -10.58 -23.16 10.08
CA LYS A 704 -11.25 -22.66 11.30
C LYS A 704 -10.47 -21.48 11.88
N ILE A 705 -11.18 -20.43 12.29
CA ILE A 705 -10.56 -19.20 12.80
C ILE A 705 -9.69 -19.45 14.05
N PRO A 706 -10.15 -20.21 15.06
CA PRO A 706 -9.33 -20.50 16.24
C PRO A 706 -8.04 -21.26 15.92
N LEU A 707 -8.09 -22.24 15.00
CA LEU A 707 -6.90 -22.99 14.57
C LEU A 707 -5.92 -22.08 13.82
N ARG A 708 -6.43 -21.24 12.94
CA ARG A 708 -5.63 -20.27 12.20
C ARG A 708 -4.98 -19.24 13.13
N ASN A 709 -5.70 -18.73 14.13
CA ASN A 709 -5.14 -17.81 15.11
C ASN A 709 -3.99 -18.45 15.88
N ARG A 710 -4.16 -19.69 16.34
CA ARG A 710 -3.10 -20.44 17.03
C ARG A 710 -1.85 -20.56 16.16
N ALA A 711 -1.97 -21.05 14.92
CA ALA A 711 -0.85 -21.20 14.00
C ALA A 711 -0.14 -19.86 13.70
N LEU A 712 -0.89 -18.75 13.61
CA LEU A 712 -0.32 -17.43 13.42
C LEU A 712 0.45 -16.91 14.65
N LEU A 713 0.01 -17.26 15.86
CA LEU A 713 0.74 -16.94 17.10
C LEU A 713 2.00 -17.81 17.24
N GLU A 714 1.92 -19.10 16.91
CA GLU A 714 3.05 -20.04 16.91
C GLU A 714 4.19 -19.58 15.98
N LYS A 715 3.90 -18.82 14.92
CA LYS A 715 4.91 -18.20 14.04
C LYS A 715 5.92 -17.37 14.85
N TRP A 716 5.50 -16.68 15.90
CA TRP A 716 6.42 -15.88 16.74
C TRP A 716 7.38 -16.74 17.55
N LEU A 717 6.90 -17.88 18.05
CA LEU A 717 7.72 -18.85 18.78
C LEU A 717 8.79 -19.48 17.86
N TRP A 718 8.45 -19.70 16.58
CA TRP A 718 9.42 -20.13 15.58
C TRP A 718 10.45 -19.05 15.23
N ARG A 719 10.03 -17.77 15.21
CA ARG A 719 10.91 -16.63 14.91
C ARG A 719 11.86 -16.30 16.06
N PHE A 720 11.42 -16.45 17.31
CA PHE A 720 12.18 -16.06 18.50
C PHE A 720 13.63 -16.57 18.51
N PRO A 721 13.91 -17.88 18.36
CA PRO A 721 15.29 -18.35 18.35
C PRO A 721 16.06 -18.05 17.06
N ARG A 722 15.37 -17.67 15.97
CA ARG A 722 15.97 -17.47 14.63
C ARG A 722 16.33 -16.00 14.35
N GLU A 723 15.70 -15.05 15.02
CA GLU A 723 15.82 -13.61 14.77
C GLU A 723 16.41 -12.89 15.99
N ASN A 724 17.51 -13.42 16.54
CA ASN A 724 18.11 -12.96 17.80
C ASN A 724 18.64 -11.51 17.78
N THR A 725 18.97 -10.97 16.61
CA THR A 725 19.47 -9.59 16.42
C THR A 725 18.36 -8.56 16.20
N ALA A 726 17.09 -8.99 16.08
CA ALA A 726 15.99 -8.08 15.80
C ALA A 726 15.64 -7.23 17.04
N LEU A 727 15.27 -5.96 16.81
CA LEU A 727 14.87 -5.04 17.89
C LEU A 727 13.73 -5.60 18.75
N TRP A 728 12.74 -6.25 18.12
CA TRP A 728 11.62 -6.84 18.86
C TRP A 728 12.08 -7.96 19.79
N HIS A 729 13.05 -8.77 19.35
CA HIS A 729 13.62 -9.84 20.16
C HIS A 729 14.37 -9.25 21.37
N GLN A 730 15.19 -8.22 21.16
CA GLN A 730 15.91 -7.53 22.25
C GLN A 730 14.97 -6.91 23.30
N VAL A 731 13.87 -6.30 22.87
CA VAL A 731 12.86 -5.74 23.79
C VAL A 731 12.19 -6.85 24.61
N ILE A 732 11.78 -7.94 23.96
CA ILE A 732 11.20 -9.10 24.65
C ILE A 732 12.21 -9.71 25.64
N LEU A 733 13.47 -9.88 25.23
CA LEU A 733 14.53 -10.35 26.10
C LEU A 733 14.71 -9.46 27.33
N SER A 734 14.73 -8.14 27.16
CA SER A 734 14.89 -7.23 28.30
C SER A 734 13.72 -7.34 29.29
N ILE A 735 12.48 -7.44 28.79
CA ILE A 735 11.28 -7.51 29.64
C ILE A 735 11.17 -8.86 30.36
N TYR A 736 11.29 -9.96 29.61
CA TYR A 736 10.96 -11.30 30.10
C TYR A 736 12.20 -12.09 30.51
N GLY A 737 13.38 -11.78 29.97
CA GLY A 737 14.57 -12.65 30.01
C GLY A 737 14.36 -13.93 29.21
N THR A 738 15.37 -14.78 29.19
CA THR A 738 15.33 -16.13 28.60
C THR A 738 15.44 -17.22 29.62
N HIS A 739 14.91 -18.40 29.27
CA HIS A 739 15.28 -19.64 29.93
C HIS A 739 16.74 -19.98 29.64
N SER A 740 17.37 -20.83 30.46
CA SER A 740 18.79 -21.23 30.35
C SER A 740 19.19 -21.74 28.97
N TYR A 741 18.26 -22.30 28.20
CA TYR A 741 18.49 -22.87 26.87
C TYR A 741 18.25 -21.88 25.71
N GLY A 742 17.78 -20.66 25.99
CA GLY A 742 17.62 -19.59 25.00
C GLY A 742 16.52 -19.75 23.94
N TRP A 743 15.76 -20.85 23.94
CA TRP A 743 14.70 -21.12 22.95
C TRP A 743 13.37 -20.39 23.20
N ASN A 744 13.15 -19.93 24.43
CA ASN A 744 11.91 -19.26 24.82
C ASN A 744 12.20 -18.18 25.88
N ALA A 745 11.38 -17.14 25.88
CA ALA A 745 11.38 -16.11 26.91
C ALA A 745 10.78 -16.64 28.22
N ASN A 746 11.18 -16.10 29.38
CA ASN A 746 10.58 -16.55 30.64
C ASN A 746 9.11 -16.11 30.75
N THR A 747 8.28 -16.98 31.32
CA THR A 747 6.85 -16.70 31.56
C THR A 747 6.55 -16.16 32.96
N ILE A 748 7.59 -15.99 33.79
CA ILE A 748 7.49 -15.70 35.23
C ILE A 748 7.04 -14.24 35.53
N VAL A 749 7.08 -13.34 34.55
CA VAL A 749 6.71 -11.93 34.75
C VAL A 749 5.19 -11.74 34.91
N ARG A 750 4.78 -10.90 35.88
CA ARG A 750 3.40 -10.66 36.34
C ARG A 750 2.38 -10.43 35.20
N TRP A 751 1.13 -10.85 35.41
CA TRP A 751 0.07 -10.91 34.37
C TRP A 751 -0.50 -9.54 33.93
N SER A 752 -0.53 -9.30 32.62
CA SER A 752 -1.39 -8.30 31.96
C SER A 752 -2.07 -8.92 30.75
N HIS A 753 -3.39 -8.76 30.64
CA HIS A 753 -4.17 -9.20 29.48
C HIS A 753 -3.91 -8.34 28.22
N ARG A 754 -3.24 -7.20 28.36
CA ARG A 754 -2.97 -6.26 27.27
C ARG A 754 -1.67 -6.56 26.52
N CYS A 755 -0.85 -7.48 27.05
CA CYS A 755 0.41 -7.92 26.48
C CYS A 755 0.21 -9.04 25.42
N PRO A 756 0.63 -8.82 24.16
CA PRO A 756 0.64 -9.86 23.14
C PRO A 756 1.57 -11.04 23.46
N TRP A 757 2.82 -10.78 23.90
CA TRP A 757 3.85 -11.81 24.03
C TRP A 757 3.50 -12.90 25.03
N LYS A 758 2.91 -12.52 26.17
CA LYS A 758 2.43 -13.48 27.17
C LYS A 758 1.36 -14.41 26.62
N THR A 759 0.52 -13.92 25.72
CA THR A 759 -0.51 -14.74 25.08
C THR A 759 0.10 -15.66 24.01
N ILE A 760 1.15 -15.22 23.33
CA ILE A 760 1.94 -16.02 22.39
C ILE A 760 2.66 -17.17 23.12
N THR A 761 3.28 -16.91 24.27
CA THR A 761 3.99 -17.95 25.03
C THR A 761 3.05 -19.03 25.59
N GLN A 762 1.77 -18.73 25.81
CA GLN A 762 0.77 -19.74 26.23
C GLN A 762 0.56 -20.87 25.20
N VAL A 763 0.84 -20.63 23.91
CA VAL A 763 0.71 -21.69 22.89
C VAL A 763 1.99 -22.53 22.74
N PHE A 764 3.04 -22.25 23.53
CA PHE A 764 4.33 -22.94 23.43
C PHE A 764 4.26 -24.45 23.70
N GLN A 765 3.46 -24.88 24.69
CA GLN A 765 3.34 -26.31 25.01
C GLN A 765 2.81 -27.13 23.82
N ASP A 766 1.84 -26.61 23.08
CA ASP A 766 1.33 -27.27 21.89
C ASP A 766 2.32 -27.16 20.72
N PHE A 767 2.94 -26.00 20.54
CA PHE A 767 3.95 -25.75 19.51
C PHE A 767 5.14 -26.72 19.61
N SER A 768 5.66 -26.92 20.83
CA SER A 768 6.85 -27.76 21.08
C SER A 768 6.70 -29.21 20.60
N LYS A 769 5.47 -29.74 20.56
CA LYS A 769 5.16 -31.08 20.07
C LYS A 769 5.44 -31.25 18.57
N TYR A 770 5.32 -30.15 17.80
CA TYR A 770 5.49 -30.11 16.35
C TYR A 770 6.87 -29.61 15.91
N THR A 771 7.74 -29.24 16.86
CA THR A 771 9.10 -28.81 16.55
C THR A 771 10.10 -29.95 16.68
N ARG A 772 11.16 -29.86 15.89
CA ARG A 772 12.33 -30.72 15.96
C ARG A 772 13.58 -29.85 15.92
N PHE A 773 14.59 -30.21 16.69
CA PHE A 773 15.84 -29.46 16.78
C PHE A 773 16.91 -30.08 15.87
N VAL A 774 17.64 -29.22 15.16
CA VAL A 774 18.84 -29.64 14.42
C VAL A 774 20.03 -29.44 15.34
N VAL A 775 20.79 -30.51 15.59
CA VAL A 775 21.94 -30.46 16.49
C VAL A 775 23.06 -29.61 15.86
N GLY A 776 23.45 -28.55 16.57
CA GLY A 776 24.58 -27.69 16.25
C GLY A 776 25.79 -28.00 17.13
N ASP A 777 26.25 -27.02 17.91
CA ASP A 777 27.30 -27.16 18.93
C ASP A 777 26.85 -27.87 20.22
N GLY A 778 25.54 -28.06 20.39
CA GLY A 778 24.94 -28.73 21.55
C GLY A 778 24.71 -27.84 22.76
N GLU A 779 25.11 -26.56 22.76
CA GLU A 779 25.02 -25.68 23.94
C GLU A 779 23.57 -25.38 24.36
N ARG A 780 22.65 -25.42 23.40
CA ARG A 780 21.23 -25.07 23.62
C ARG A 780 20.31 -26.28 23.67
N ILE A 781 20.78 -27.49 23.41
CA ILE A 781 19.92 -28.66 23.22
C ILE A 781 20.03 -29.59 24.44
N ARG A 782 18.87 -30.04 24.93
CA ARG A 782 18.80 -31.09 25.96
C ARG A 782 18.68 -32.44 25.28
N PHE A 783 19.77 -33.18 25.35
CA PHE A 783 19.89 -34.50 24.72
C PHE A 783 18.68 -35.41 24.99
N TRP A 784 18.24 -35.54 26.26
CA TRP A 784 17.16 -36.47 26.62
C TRP A 784 15.74 -35.92 26.49
N GLU A 785 15.56 -34.61 26.44
CA GLU A 785 14.24 -33.98 26.56
C GLU A 785 13.74 -33.33 25.27
N ASP A 786 14.65 -32.99 24.36
CA ASP A 786 14.30 -32.33 23.11
C ASP A 786 14.14 -33.36 21.98
N LEU A 787 13.20 -33.12 21.06
CA LEU A 787 12.96 -34.00 19.92
C LEU A 787 13.82 -33.60 18.74
N TRP A 788 14.59 -34.53 18.17
CA TRP A 788 15.64 -34.20 17.19
C TRP A 788 15.19 -34.37 15.76
N TRP A 789 15.82 -33.65 14.84
CA TRP A 789 15.61 -33.84 13.41
C TRP A 789 16.30 -35.14 12.96
N GLY A 790 15.51 -36.17 12.66
CA GLY A 790 16.00 -37.50 12.27
C GLY A 790 15.33 -38.64 13.03
N ASP A 791 14.76 -38.33 14.20
CA ASP A 791 13.81 -39.17 14.95
C ASP A 791 12.35 -38.84 14.56
#